data_AF-A0AAD6XH87-F1
#
_entry.id   AF-A0AAD6XH87-F1
#
_cell.length_a   1.000
_cell.length_b   1.000
_cell.length_c   1.000
_cell.angle_alpha   90.00
_cell.angle_beta   90.00
_cell.angle_gamma   90.00
#
_symmetry.space_group_name_H-M   'P 1'
#
loop_
_entity.id
_entity.type
_entity.pdbx_description
1 polymer ?
#
loop_
_entity_poly.entity_id
_entity_poly.type
_entity_poly.pdbx_seq_one_letter_code
_entity_poly.pdbx_strand_id
1 'polypeptide(L)'
;EYLQEQLRREGRGSPKVYAHCAGQRCKTPQYRCVDQACAGEVMYCARCVVTAHTQLPTHFIEKWNGQSFVRKRNGLRDLGLRMQLGHPPGVVCPFKETAPRDFVLYDLSGVHEVGVDFCGCHPRTEHRLQLLRACWWPATVRAPNTCVTFGALRFFQVVNCLGKLSAYDFLRGLEICTNHDGLDKPPDRRKPFMHIMRQWRDIKRHKRAKRGNRRGGAKATGQGELAPVCRACPLPGWNLPDDWEKIDPFYRFLYFLFLAEDANFRLTNRNVSTEAADPILGDGLGFFCKREGSDGYKAHIAKHVDEQEVSNCSGFQAMFMANTKRVKGLRTTGIGGVTCSRHNMWRPNGMGDLQVGERYCNMDYLLLASVLTFTMMWLVVSYDIACQFAANFWWRMEQFPETMRLKMAREDVWWKVPNFHLPPHKRPCHSPYSFHYMWGAGMTHGEGVEQNWSFSNGAAASTRLMGPGSRHATLEDIFGFHNYDRVLAMHRVLPNRLAVSIKEGLKHRAAFAAFSSGLEEQRPEEVAEWKAWVQRWESKQHTDAAESPYEVKDEVTTLRNIQLLVAQEEFICTEDGVEIEREHSPGSFIMMGVELEEIQRRLEVDVKALKDPSVNQKLAFTKRRTALLKQIYKFRVVQRVYMPALCGILSDGQRQVYDGNGEQLPESTRLFLPS
;
A
#
# COMPACT_ATOMS: atom_id res chain seq x y z
N GLU A 1 42.74 -9.87 -15.08
CA GLU A 1 43.05 -8.94 -13.98
C GLU A 1 42.13 -9.12 -12.76
N TYR A 2 40.85 -8.71 -12.78
CA TYR A 2 39.95 -8.84 -11.61
C TYR A 2 39.91 -10.25 -10.99
N LEU A 3 39.77 -11.30 -11.80
CA LEU A 3 39.79 -12.68 -11.31
C LEU A 3 41.13 -13.07 -10.66
N GLN A 4 42.26 -12.66 -11.23
CA GLN A 4 43.59 -12.96 -10.68
C GLN A 4 43.79 -12.27 -9.34
N GLU A 5 43.28 -11.05 -9.18
CA GLU A 5 43.32 -10.33 -7.91
C GLU A 5 42.42 -10.95 -6.84
N GLN A 6 41.25 -11.49 -7.22
CA GLN A 6 40.40 -12.28 -6.32
C GLN A 6 41.11 -13.57 -5.88
N LEU A 7 41.69 -14.33 -6.81
CA LEU A 7 42.45 -15.55 -6.49
C LEU A 7 43.71 -15.26 -5.65
N ARG A 8 44.38 -14.12 -5.89
CA ARG A 8 45.52 -13.67 -5.06
C ARG A 8 45.08 -13.48 -3.60
N ARG A 9 43.88 -12.93 -3.37
CA ARG A 9 43.29 -12.75 -2.03
C ARG A 9 42.89 -14.07 -1.38
N GLU A 10 42.58 -15.11 -2.15
CA GLU A 10 42.31 -16.45 -1.60
C GLU A 10 43.59 -17.15 -1.09
N GLY A 11 44.76 -16.82 -1.64
CA GLY A 11 46.07 -17.31 -1.20
C GLY A 11 46.78 -16.42 -0.16
N ARG A 12 48.03 -16.75 0.21
CA ARG A 12 48.87 -15.93 1.13
C ARG A 12 49.39 -14.62 0.54
N GLY A 13 49.02 -14.27 -0.69
CA GLY A 13 49.61 -13.13 -1.40
C GLY A 13 51.13 -13.27 -1.59
N SER A 14 51.84 -12.14 -1.61
CA SER A 14 53.30 -12.11 -1.83
C SER A 14 54.08 -12.50 -0.56
N PRO A 15 54.95 -13.53 -0.59
CA PRO A 15 55.74 -13.98 0.56
C PRO A 15 56.59 -12.89 1.22
N LYS A 16 57.01 -11.87 0.44
CA LYS A 16 57.84 -10.74 0.91
C LYS A 16 57.07 -9.74 1.79
N VAL A 17 55.74 -9.65 1.65
CA VAL A 17 54.89 -8.67 2.35
C VAL A 17 54.30 -9.24 3.65
N TYR A 18 54.15 -10.58 3.73
CA TYR A 18 53.40 -11.25 4.79
C TYR A 18 54.24 -12.18 5.69
N ALA A 19 55.57 -12.01 5.69
CA ALA A 19 56.51 -12.79 6.49
C ALA A 19 56.50 -12.44 8.00
N HIS A 20 55.90 -11.31 8.37
CA HIS A 20 55.89 -10.79 9.74
C HIS A 20 54.47 -10.53 10.24
N CYS A 21 54.24 -10.72 11.55
CA CYS A 21 52.99 -10.30 12.17
C CYS A 21 52.89 -8.76 12.09
N ALA A 22 51.72 -8.22 11.72
CA ALA A 22 51.51 -6.77 11.74
C ALA A 22 51.62 -6.13 13.13
N GLY A 23 51.47 -6.91 14.20
CA GLY A 23 51.57 -6.41 15.58
C GLY A 23 52.98 -6.35 16.14
N GLN A 24 53.93 -7.23 15.71
CA GLN A 24 55.27 -7.40 16.32
C GLN A 24 56.20 -8.20 15.38
N ARG A 25 57.54 -8.20 15.62
CA ARG A 25 58.56 -9.07 14.97
C ARG A 25 58.39 -10.58 15.29
N CYS A 26 57.17 -11.08 15.40
CA CYS A 26 56.86 -12.50 15.58
C CYS A 26 57.05 -13.26 14.26
N LYS A 27 57.66 -14.46 14.33
CA LYS A 27 58.21 -15.17 13.16
C LYS A 27 57.29 -16.18 12.48
N THR A 28 56.00 -16.28 12.83
CA THR A 28 55.10 -17.31 12.28
C THR A 28 53.63 -16.86 12.16
N PRO A 29 53.28 -15.90 11.28
CA PRO A 29 51.91 -15.48 11.13
C PRO A 29 51.11 -16.52 10.30
N GLN A 30 50.05 -17.08 10.91
CA GLN A 30 49.23 -18.15 10.33
C GLN A 30 47.74 -17.79 10.22
N TYR A 31 47.33 -16.69 10.85
CA TYR A 31 45.93 -16.29 10.94
C TYR A 31 45.70 -15.00 10.17
N ARG A 32 44.53 -14.86 9.55
CA ARG A 32 44.04 -13.58 9.00
C ARG A 32 42.60 -13.34 9.38
N CYS A 33 42.21 -12.08 9.40
CA CYS A 33 40.81 -11.68 9.50
C CYS A 33 40.25 -11.46 8.10
N VAL A 34 39.05 -11.97 7.83
CA VAL A 34 38.38 -11.80 6.52
C VAL A 34 37.41 -10.63 6.49
N ASP A 35 37.18 -9.97 7.63
CA ASP A 35 36.31 -8.79 7.69
C ASP A 35 36.99 -7.57 7.06
N GLN A 36 36.20 -6.85 6.26
CA GLN A 36 36.66 -5.69 5.49
C GLN A 36 37.19 -4.56 6.39
N ALA A 37 36.72 -4.49 7.64
CA ALA A 37 37.18 -3.51 8.62
C ALA A 37 38.64 -3.72 9.08
N CYS A 38 39.24 -4.90 8.82
CA CYS A 38 40.60 -5.25 9.25
C CYS A 38 41.65 -5.23 8.13
N ALA A 39 41.36 -4.56 7.00
CA ALA A 39 42.27 -4.41 5.86
C ALA A 39 42.77 -5.74 5.25
N GLY A 40 41.96 -6.81 5.33
CA GLY A 40 41.88 -8.01 4.48
C GLY A 40 43.10 -8.93 4.29
N GLU A 41 44.31 -8.39 4.15
CA GLU A 41 45.49 -9.14 3.71
C GLU A 41 46.53 -9.31 4.82
N VAL A 42 46.27 -8.75 5.99
CA VAL A 42 47.23 -8.75 7.09
C VAL A 42 47.26 -10.10 7.80
N MET A 43 48.46 -10.64 7.96
CA MET A 43 48.70 -11.92 8.64
C MET A 43 49.16 -11.70 10.09
N TYR A 44 48.68 -12.57 10.99
CA TYR A 44 48.86 -12.48 12.43
C TYR A 44 49.25 -13.85 13.02
N CYS A 45 49.98 -13.83 14.15
CA CYS A 45 50.03 -15.01 15.03
C CYS A 45 48.78 -15.05 15.95
N ALA A 46 48.54 -16.16 16.64
CA ALA A 46 47.37 -16.34 17.51
C ALA A 46 47.23 -15.22 18.58
N ARG A 47 48.34 -14.79 19.19
CA ARG A 47 48.31 -13.69 20.18
C ARG A 47 48.03 -12.33 19.53
N CYS A 48 48.72 -12.04 18.43
CA CYS A 48 48.55 -10.77 17.72
C CYS A 48 47.11 -10.59 17.25
N VAL A 49 46.48 -11.64 16.70
CA VAL A 49 45.11 -11.54 16.18
C VAL A 49 44.10 -11.29 17.29
N VAL A 50 44.23 -11.97 18.44
CA VAL A 50 43.37 -11.70 19.62
C VAL A 50 43.53 -10.26 20.10
N THR A 51 44.77 -9.78 20.18
CA THR A 51 45.08 -8.40 20.62
C THR A 51 44.47 -7.37 19.66
N ALA A 52 44.61 -7.57 18.35
CA ALA A 52 44.05 -6.69 17.33
C ALA A 52 42.50 -6.68 17.34
N HIS A 53 41.87 -7.77 17.79
CA HIS A 53 40.42 -7.94 17.79
C HIS A 53 39.80 -7.88 19.19
N THR A 54 40.48 -7.28 20.17
CA THR A 54 40.04 -7.25 21.58
C THR A 54 38.60 -6.69 21.75
N GLN A 55 38.15 -5.84 20.84
CA GLN A 55 36.80 -5.25 20.83
C GLN A 55 35.94 -5.67 19.63
N LEU A 56 36.41 -6.64 18.83
CA LEU A 56 35.81 -7.07 17.58
C LEU A 56 35.52 -8.58 17.61
N PRO A 57 34.65 -9.07 18.52
CA PRO A 57 34.45 -10.50 18.74
C PRO A 57 33.68 -11.20 17.61
N THR A 58 33.06 -10.44 16.71
CA THR A 58 32.26 -10.93 15.58
C THR A 58 33.04 -10.94 14.28
N HIS A 59 34.37 -10.91 14.33
CA HIS A 59 35.20 -11.03 13.14
C HIS A 59 35.55 -12.48 12.86
N PHE A 60 35.47 -12.88 11.59
CA PHE A 60 35.84 -14.21 11.15
C PHE A 60 37.34 -14.31 10.91
N ILE A 61 37.91 -15.42 11.40
CA ILE A 61 39.34 -15.71 11.31
C ILE A 61 39.57 -16.97 10.50
N GLU A 62 40.53 -16.92 9.60
CA GLU A 62 41.01 -18.08 8.85
C GLU A 62 42.43 -18.44 9.27
N LYS A 63 42.75 -19.73 9.22
CA LYS A 63 44.10 -20.25 9.46
C LYS A 63 44.66 -20.84 8.16
N TRP A 64 45.90 -20.50 7.86
CA TRP A 64 46.66 -21.15 6.78
C TRP A 64 47.04 -22.59 7.18
N ASN A 65 46.60 -23.59 6.41
CA ASN A 65 46.90 -25.01 6.68
C ASN A 65 48.14 -25.52 5.92
N GLY A 66 48.76 -24.69 5.07
CA GLY A 66 49.86 -25.06 4.18
C GLY A 66 49.49 -24.94 2.70
N GLN A 67 48.22 -25.17 2.35
CA GLN A 67 47.70 -25.17 0.99
C GLN A 67 46.64 -24.09 0.76
N SER A 68 45.74 -23.91 1.72
CA SER A 68 44.64 -22.94 1.65
C SER A 68 44.33 -22.34 3.02
N PHE A 69 43.54 -21.27 3.00
CA PHE A 69 42.94 -20.75 4.22
C PHE A 69 41.69 -21.56 4.57
N VAL A 70 41.64 -22.00 5.83
CA VAL A 70 40.49 -22.70 6.38
C VAL A 70 39.88 -21.84 7.47
N ARG A 71 38.57 -21.62 7.39
CA ARG A 71 37.81 -20.86 8.38
C ARG A 71 37.89 -21.56 9.74
N LYS A 72 38.27 -20.80 10.77
CA LYS A 72 38.26 -21.32 12.13
C LYS A 72 36.83 -21.25 12.66
N ARG A 73 36.18 -22.41 12.82
CA ARG A 73 34.76 -22.57 13.21
C ARG A 73 34.34 -21.67 14.39
N ASN A 74 35.14 -21.66 15.45
CA ASN A 74 34.88 -20.90 16.67
C ASN A 74 35.72 -19.61 16.77
N GLY A 75 36.31 -19.21 15.63
CA GLY A 75 37.03 -17.96 15.43
C GLY A 75 37.98 -17.56 16.56
N LEU A 76 37.76 -16.33 17.04
CA LEU A 76 38.56 -15.67 18.07
C LEU A 76 38.39 -16.31 19.46
N ARG A 77 37.24 -16.91 19.77
CA ARG A 77 37.00 -17.59 21.06
C ARG A 77 38.01 -18.72 21.29
N ASP A 78 38.18 -19.58 20.30
CA ASP A 78 39.14 -20.69 20.38
C ASP A 78 40.61 -20.23 20.29
N LEU A 79 40.87 -18.95 19.99
CA LEU A 79 42.19 -18.34 20.13
C LEU A 79 42.39 -17.69 21.50
N GLY A 80 41.35 -17.68 22.35
CA GLY A 80 41.40 -17.16 23.72
C GLY A 80 40.74 -15.79 23.90
N LEU A 81 40.11 -15.21 22.87
CA LEU A 81 39.38 -13.95 23.04
C LEU A 81 38.16 -14.15 23.94
N ARG A 82 38.06 -13.33 24.98
CA ARG A 82 36.89 -13.25 25.86
C ARG A 82 36.47 -11.80 26.02
N MET A 83 35.19 -11.53 25.82
CA MET A 83 34.59 -10.21 25.97
C MET A 83 34.21 -9.99 27.43
N GLN A 84 34.96 -9.12 28.11
CA GLN A 84 34.58 -8.66 29.45
C GLN A 84 33.42 -7.67 29.33
N LEU A 85 32.30 -8.00 29.98
CA LEU A 85 31.15 -7.11 30.11
C LEU A 85 31.17 -6.38 31.45
N GLY A 86 30.50 -5.22 31.50
CA GLY A 86 30.36 -4.42 32.74
C GLY A 86 31.57 -3.56 33.11
N HIS A 87 32.65 -3.59 32.32
CA HIS A 87 33.84 -2.77 32.50
C HIS A 87 34.25 -2.08 31.19
N PRO A 88 35.05 -1.00 31.24
CA PRO A 88 35.66 -0.41 30.05
C PRO A 88 36.51 -1.43 29.27
N PRO A 89 36.68 -1.24 27.94
CA PRO A 89 37.58 -2.03 27.11
C PRO A 89 38.97 -2.25 27.74
N GLY A 90 39.43 -3.49 27.77
CA GLY A 90 40.75 -3.87 28.27
C GLY A 90 40.86 -4.09 29.79
N VAL A 91 39.84 -3.72 30.57
CA VAL A 91 39.81 -3.99 32.02
C VAL A 91 39.18 -5.35 32.28
N VAL A 92 39.82 -6.19 33.09
CA VAL A 92 39.31 -7.51 33.49
C VAL A 92 38.63 -7.42 34.85
N CYS A 93 37.46 -8.04 35.00
CA CYS A 93 36.76 -8.10 36.28
C CYS A 93 37.42 -9.16 37.20
N PRO A 94 37.83 -8.82 38.43
CA PRO A 94 38.33 -9.80 39.39
C PRO A 94 37.27 -10.82 39.83
N PHE A 95 36.00 -10.40 39.85
CA PHE A 95 34.84 -11.21 40.25
C PHE A 95 34.05 -11.70 39.04
N LYS A 96 34.74 -12.03 37.95
CA LYS A 96 34.06 -12.38 36.70
C LYS A 96 33.29 -13.69 36.78
N GLU A 97 32.14 -13.71 36.13
CA GLU A 97 31.32 -14.90 35.94
C GLU A 97 31.36 -15.31 34.47
N THR A 98 31.91 -16.49 34.21
CA THR A 98 32.12 -16.99 32.86
C THR A 98 30.79 -17.46 32.24
N ALA A 99 30.45 -16.96 31.05
CA ALA A 99 29.29 -17.44 30.30
C ALA A 99 29.48 -18.89 29.79
N PRO A 100 28.39 -19.62 29.46
CA PRO A 100 28.47 -20.93 28.85
C PRO A 100 29.35 -20.96 27.60
N ARG A 101 29.97 -22.10 27.32
CA ARG A 101 30.89 -22.23 26.17
C ARG A 101 30.17 -22.01 24.86
N ASP A 102 28.92 -22.45 24.74
CA ASP A 102 28.08 -22.39 23.54
C ASP A 102 27.32 -21.05 23.39
N PHE A 103 27.87 -19.95 23.92
CA PHE A 103 27.27 -18.62 23.79
C PHE A 103 27.31 -18.12 22.35
N VAL A 104 26.12 -17.94 21.76
CA VAL A 104 25.94 -17.54 20.36
C VAL A 104 25.56 -16.07 20.25
N LEU A 105 26.23 -15.36 19.35
CA LEU A 105 25.94 -13.98 18.97
C LEU A 105 25.65 -13.91 17.47
N TYR A 106 24.44 -13.47 17.11
CA TYR A 106 24.07 -13.14 15.73
C TYR A 106 24.45 -11.71 15.42
N ASP A 107 25.25 -11.52 14.39
CA ASP A 107 25.66 -10.23 13.86
C ASP A 107 25.40 -10.15 12.35
N LEU A 108 25.54 -8.96 11.75
CA LEU A 108 25.42 -8.77 10.30
C LEU A 108 26.46 -9.56 9.50
N SER A 109 27.63 -9.78 10.08
CA SER A 109 28.66 -10.64 9.48
C SER A 109 28.24 -12.11 9.42
N GLY A 110 27.45 -12.59 10.39
CA GLY A 110 27.02 -13.99 10.51
C GLY A 110 26.76 -14.43 11.95
N VAL A 111 26.87 -15.72 12.20
CA VAL A 111 26.65 -16.38 13.48
C VAL A 111 27.99 -16.68 14.14
N HIS A 112 28.18 -16.21 15.37
CA HIS A 112 29.44 -16.30 16.09
C HIS A 112 29.29 -17.03 17.42
N GLU A 113 30.23 -17.92 17.72
CA GLU A 113 30.39 -18.43 19.08
C GLU A 113 31.44 -17.58 19.81
N VAL A 114 31.03 -16.86 20.86
CA VAL A 114 31.87 -15.86 21.53
C VAL A 114 32.12 -16.23 22.99
N GLY A 115 33.35 -16.01 23.47
CA GLY A 115 33.66 -16.11 24.88
C GLY A 115 33.21 -14.85 25.61
N VAL A 116 32.39 -14.97 26.64
CA VAL A 116 31.87 -13.82 27.41
C VAL A 116 32.19 -14.01 28.89
N ASP A 117 32.62 -12.93 29.54
CA ASP A 117 32.85 -12.83 30.97
C ASP A 117 31.96 -11.71 31.53
N PHE A 118 30.99 -12.06 32.36
CA PHE A 118 30.11 -11.10 33.03
C PHE A 118 30.82 -10.49 34.25
N CYS A 119 30.53 -9.23 34.55
CA CYS A 119 30.95 -8.58 35.78
C CYS A 119 30.13 -9.07 36.98
N GLY A 120 30.81 -9.51 38.04
CA GLY A 120 30.21 -9.85 39.34
C GLY A 120 30.45 -8.82 40.45
N CYS A 121 31.02 -7.64 40.13
CA CYS A 121 31.28 -6.59 41.12
C CYS A 121 29.99 -6.08 41.77
N HIS A 122 30.07 -5.64 43.03
CA HIS A 122 28.94 -5.08 43.77
C HIS A 122 28.80 -3.55 43.54
N PRO A 123 27.58 -3.00 43.33
CA PRO A 123 26.30 -3.71 43.22
C PRO A 123 26.20 -4.52 41.92
N ARG A 124 25.73 -5.78 42.04
CA ARG A 124 25.70 -6.73 40.92
C ARG A 124 24.71 -6.28 39.86
N THR A 125 25.22 -5.90 38.69
CA THR A 125 24.38 -5.65 37.52
C THR A 125 23.97 -6.99 36.90
N GLU A 126 22.67 -7.22 36.68
CA GLU A 126 22.19 -8.44 36.04
C GLU A 126 22.79 -8.66 34.64
N HIS A 127 23.03 -9.91 34.26
CA HIS A 127 23.65 -10.28 32.97
C HIS A 127 22.95 -9.64 31.77
N ARG A 128 21.61 -9.62 31.75
CA ARG A 128 20.83 -9.00 30.66
C ARG A 128 21.14 -7.51 30.48
N LEU A 129 21.34 -6.77 31.57
CA LEU A 129 21.62 -5.34 31.51
C LEU A 129 23.04 -5.10 31.00
N GLN A 130 23.99 -5.95 31.39
CA GLN A 130 25.36 -5.90 30.86
C GLN A 130 25.39 -6.14 29.34
N LEU A 131 24.61 -7.11 28.85
CA LEU A 131 24.46 -7.38 27.41
C LEU A 131 23.83 -6.20 26.67
N LEU A 132 22.73 -5.65 27.20
CA LEU A 132 22.07 -4.48 26.60
C LEU A 132 23.00 -3.26 26.55
N ARG A 133 23.84 -3.05 27.58
CA ARG A 133 24.88 -2.01 27.59
C ARG A 133 25.97 -2.26 26.55
N ALA A 134 26.27 -3.53 26.26
CA ALA A 134 27.16 -3.95 25.17
C ALA A 134 26.48 -3.95 23.78
N CYS A 135 25.28 -3.40 23.65
CA CYS A 135 24.50 -3.40 22.42
C CYS A 135 24.15 -4.81 21.89
N TRP A 136 24.02 -5.79 22.78
CA TRP A 136 23.59 -7.15 22.46
C TRP A 136 22.24 -7.42 23.12
N TRP A 137 21.24 -7.80 22.33
CA TRP A 137 19.92 -8.11 22.85
C TRP A 137 19.82 -9.60 23.20
N PRO A 138 19.58 -9.96 24.47
CA PRO A 138 19.50 -11.36 24.88
C PRO A 138 18.16 -12.00 24.52
N ALA A 139 18.18 -13.27 24.13
CA ALA A 139 16.97 -14.06 23.89
C ALA A 139 16.20 -14.38 25.17
N THR A 140 16.88 -14.49 26.30
CA THR A 140 16.30 -14.84 27.61
C THR A 140 16.78 -13.89 28.69
N VAL A 141 15.99 -13.75 29.76
CA VAL A 141 16.18 -12.72 30.80
C VAL A 141 17.12 -13.18 31.92
N ARG A 142 17.08 -14.48 32.28
CA ARG A 142 17.76 -15.03 33.47
C ARG A 142 19.16 -15.58 33.17
N ALA A 143 19.27 -16.41 32.15
CA ALA A 143 20.51 -17.06 31.73
C ALA A 143 20.65 -16.95 30.20
N PRO A 144 21.07 -15.78 29.69
CA PRO A 144 21.19 -15.56 28.24
C PRO A 144 22.34 -16.37 27.66
N ASN A 145 22.04 -17.16 26.62
CA ASN A 145 23.04 -17.91 25.84
C ASN A 145 22.97 -17.63 24.34
N THR A 146 21.99 -16.83 23.90
CA THR A 146 21.84 -16.40 22.51
C THR A 146 21.52 -14.93 22.52
N CYS A 147 22.28 -14.16 21.77
CA CYS A 147 22.09 -12.73 21.61
C CYS A 147 22.09 -12.34 20.13
N VAL A 148 21.54 -11.17 19.85
CA VAL A 148 21.62 -10.54 18.53
C VAL A 148 22.15 -9.12 18.71
N THR A 149 23.10 -8.69 17.88
CA THR A 149 23.63 -7.32 17.96
C THR A 149 22.54 -6.31 17.60
N PHE A 150 22.57 -5.12 18.21
CA PHE A 150 21.65 -4.03 17.86
C PHE A 150 21.80 -3.59 16.40
N GLY A 151 22.98 -3.79 15.79
CA GLY A 151 23.22 -3.60 14.36
C GLY A 151 22.35 -4.53 13.52
N ALA A 152 22.43 -5.84 13.77
CA ALA A 152 21.63 -6.84 13.05
C ALA A 152 20.11 -6.64 13.25
N LEU A 153 19.66 -6.33 14.48
CA LEU A 153 18.25 -6.06 14.75
C LEU A 153 17.73 -4.82 14.00
N ARG A 154 18.50 -3.72 13.98
CA ARG A 154 18.15 -2.50 13.23
C ARG A 154 18.03 -2.80 11.74
N PHE A 155 19.03 -3.46 11.18
CA PHE A 155 19.05 -3.79 9.76
C PHE A 155 17.88 -4.71 9.39
N PHE A 156 17.67 -5.79 10.13
CA PHE A 156 16.54 -6.70 9.92
C PHE A 156 15.21 -5.94 9.98
N GLN A 157 15.00 -5.10 10.99
CA GLN A 157 13.77 -4.32 11.12
C GLN A 157 13.50 -3.46 9.87
N VAL A 158 14.54 -2.79 9.35
CA VAL A 158 14.44 -1.95 8.15
C VAL A 158 14.10 -2.80 6.91
N VAL A 159 14.84 -3.87 6.64
CA VAL A 159 14.57 -4.72 5.45
C VAL A 159 13.27 -5.50 5.58
N ASN A 160 12.83 -5.82 6.79
CA ASN A 160 11.52 -6.41 7.04
C ASN A 160 10.39 -5.39 6.81
N CYS A 161 10.54 -4.14 7.22
CA CYS A 161 9.52 -3.12 6.99
C CYS A 161 9.47 -2.68 5.51
N LEU A 162 10.61 -2.56 4.84
CA LEU A 162 10.69 -2.14 3.43
C LEU A 162 10.42 -3.32 2.47
N GLY A 163 11.26 -4.35 2.52
CA GLY A 163 11.25 -5.48 1.59
C GLY A 163 10.40 -6.67 2.04
N LYS A 164 9.77 -6.59 3.21
CA LYS A 164 8.96 -7.69 3.81
C LYS A 164 9.73 -9.00 4.00
N LEU A 165 11.07 -8.90 4.07
CA LEU A 165 11.99 -10.02 4.25
C LEU A 165 11.58 -10.84 5.49
N SER A 166 11.44 -12.15 5.33
CA SER A 166 11.07 -13.02 6.44
C SER A 166 12.24 -13.18 7.42
N ALA A 167 11.94 -13.40 8.70
CA ALA A 167 12.98 -13.72 9.68
C ALA A 167 13.72 -15.01 9.32
N TYR A 168 13.04 -15.96 8.66
CA TYR A 168 13.65 -17.20 8.19
C TYR A 168 14.73 -16.93 7.14
N ASP A 169 14.41 -16.15 6.10
CA ASP A 169 15.36 -15.85 5.02
C ASP A 169 16.50 -14.97 5.52
N PHE A 170 16.23 -14.06 6.46
CA PHE A 170 17.28 -13.26 7.09
C PHE A 170 18.27 -14.13 7.87
N LEU A 171 17.78 -15.03 8.73
CA LEU A 171 18.64 -15.94 9.48
C LEU A 171 19.38 -16.91 8.57
N ARG A 172 18.71 -17.45 7.54
CA ARG A 172 19.34 -18.30 6.53
C ARG A 172 20.45 -17.55 5.79
N GLY A 173 20.25 -16.27 5.48
CA GLY A 173 21.29 -15.41 4.92
C GLY A 173 22.51 -15.32 5.84
N LEU A 174 22.30 -15.08 7.14
CA LEU A 174 23.38 -15.06 8.13
C LEU A 174 24.09 -16.42 8.25
N GLU A 175 23.34 -17.53 8.22
CA GLU A 175 23.90 -18.89 8.22
C GLU A 175 24.79 -19.12 6.99
N ILE A 176 24.33 -18.71 5.80
CA ILE A 176 25.10 -18.82 4.55
C ILE A 176 26.36 -17.96 4.58
N CYS A 177 26.30 -16.73 5.10
CA CYS A 177 27.49 -15.89 5.31
C CYS A 177 28.47 -16.51 6.32
N THR A 178 27.95 -17.30 7.26
CA THR A 178 28.76 -18.02 8.27
C THR A 178 29.45 -19.24 7.68
N ASN A 179 28.72 -20.05 6.93
CA ASN A 179 29.27 -21.19 6.21
C ASN A 179 28.37 -21.57 5.04
N HIS A 180 28.85 -21.37 3.80
CA HIS A 180 28.05 -21.60 2.59
C HIS A 180 27.89 -23.09 2.26
N ASP A 181 28.83 -23.95 2.64
CA ASP A 181 28.82 -25.37 2.27
C ASP A 181 27.72 -26.18 2.96
N GLY A 182 27.13 -25.65 4.04
CA GLY A 182 26.05 -26.28 4.80
C GLY A 182 26.45 -27.54 5.56
N LEU A 183 27.74 -27.90 5.59
CA LEU A 183 28.24 -29.13 6.22
C LEU A 183 28.18 -29.07 7.75
N ASP A 184 28.25 -27.86 8.31
CA ASP A 184 28.24 -27.60 9.75
C ASP A 184 27.12 -26.60 10.08
N LYS A 185 25.87 -27.05 9.97
CA LYS A 185 24.70 -26.19 10.18
C LYS A 185 24.55 -25.81 11.67
N PRO A 186 24.49 -24.51 12.02
CA PRO A 186 24.22 -24.11 13.39
C PRO A 186 22.80 -24.55 13.83
N PRO A 187 22.55 -24.76 15.13
CA PRO A 187 21.22 -25.09 15.63
C PRO A 187 20.17 -24.04 15.23
N ASP A 188 18.93 -24.46 14.95
CA ASP A 188 17.84 -23.52 14.63
C ASP A 188 17.55 -22.60 15.84
N ARG A 189 17.92 -21.31 15.72
CA ARG A 189 17.61 -20.27 16.70
C ARG A 189 16.55 -19.28 16.22
N ARG A 190 15.70 -19.66 15.24
CA ARG A 190 14.61 -18.81 14.75
C ARG A 190 13.63 -18.42 15.85
N LYS A 191 13.25 -19.36 16.73
CA LYS A 191 12.35 -19.06 17.86
C LYS A 191 12.94 -18.00 18.81
N PRO A 192 14.19 -18.14 19.30
CA PRO A 192 14.90 -17.08 20.02
C PRO A 192 14.92 -15.74 19.29
N PHE A 193 15.26 -15.72 18.00
CA PHE A 193 15.31 -14.49 17.21
C PHE A 193 13.95 -13.80 17.11
N MET A 194 12.87 -14.55 16.85
CA MET A 194 11.52 -14.01 16.79
C MET A 194 11.09 -13.40 18.13
N HIS A 195 11.46 -14.04 19.24
CA HIS A 195 11.21 -13.49 20.58
C HIS A 195 11.96 -12.16 20.80
N ILE A 196 13.24 -12.10 20.45
CA ILE A 196 14.05 -10.88 20.48
C ILE A 196 13.39 -9.78 19.63
N MET A 197 13.03 -10.09 18.37
CA MET A 197 12.44 -9.12 17.47
C MET A 197 11.11 -8.56 17.98
N ARG A 198 10.29 -9.41 18.61
CA ARG A 198 9.04 -8.98 19.22
C ARG A 198 9.29 -7.97 20.35
N GLN A 199 10.24 -8.23 21.25
CA GLN A 199 10.62 -7.28 22.31
C GLN A 199 11.24 -6.00 21.73
N TRP A 200 12.14 -6.15 20.76
CA TRP A 200 12.82 -5.04 20.11
C TRP A 200 11.82 -4.06 19.49
N ARG A 201 10.88 -4.56 18.70
CA ARG A 201 9.81 -3.75 18.08
C ARG A 201 8.99 -3.02 19.12
N ASP A 202 8.58 -3.72 20.17
CA ASP A 202 7.76 -3.12 21.23
C ASP A 202 8.49 -1.98 21.94
N ILE A 203 9.73 -2.20 22.35
CA ILE A 203 10.56 -1.16 22.99
C ILE A 203 10.85 -0.01 22.01
N LYS A 204 11.04 -0.27 20.71
CA LYS A 204 11.20 0.78 19.71
C LYS A 204 9.96 1.66 19.57
N ARG A 205 8.75 1.09 19.57
CA ARG A 205 7.49 1.85 19.57
C ARG A 205 7.40 2.74 20.81
N HIS A 206 7.65 2.20 22.00
CA HIS A 206 7.65 2.97 23.25
C HIS A 206 8.71 4.09 23.26
N LYS A 207 9.92 3.82 22.73
CA LYS A 207 10.97 4.85 22.60
C LYS A 207 10.56 5.97 21.64
N ARG A 208 9.98 5.64 20.48
CA ARG A 208 9.48 6.63 19.50
C ARG A 208 8.38 7.50 20.10
N ALA A 209 7.50 6.91 20.91
CA ALA A 209 6.47 7.62 21.66
C ALA A 209 6.97 8.30 22.96
N LYS A 210 8.30 8.38 23.17
CA LYS A 210 8.95 9.05 24.31
C LYS A 210 8.52 8.52 25.69
N ARG A 211 8.06 7.26 25.77
CA ARG A 211 7.53 6.68 27.01
C ARG A 211 8.58 6.49 28.10
N GLY A 212 9.86 6.42 27.74
CA GLY A 212 10.96 6.41 28.71
C GLY A 212 11.13 7.72 29.50
N ASN A 213 10.59 8.83 28.99
CA ASN A 213 10.76 10.17 29.59
C ASN A 213 9.47 10.71 30.24
N ARG A 214 8.36 9.96 30.19
CA ARG A 214 7.07 10.37 30.75
C ARG A 214 6.88 9.72 32.13
N ARG A 215 6.31 10.46 33.09
CA ARG A 215 5.88 9.90 34.38
C ARG A 215 4.91 8.75 34.14
N GLY A 216 5.14 7.60 34.78
CA GLY A 216 4.36 6.36 34.56
C GLY A 216 4.89 5.45 33.44
N GLY A 217 5.86 5.90 32.64
CA GLY A 217 6.60 5.05 31.71
C GLY A 217 5.71 4.38 30.64
N ALA A 218 6.05 3.14 30.30
CA ALA A 218 5.25 2.31 29.39
C ALA A 218 3.86 1.97 29.94
N LYS A 219 3.69 1.86 31.27
CA LYS A 219 2.42 1.50 31.91
C LYS A 219 1.33 2.57 31.75
N ALA A 220 1.73 3.83 31.60
CA ALA A 220 0.83 4.96 31.38
C ALA A 220 0.50 5.21 29.90
N THR A 221 0.77 4.24 29.01
CA THR A 221 0.45 4.36 27.58
C THR A 221 -1.04 4.04 27.38
N GLY A 222 -1.78 5.01 26.86
CA GLY A 222 -3.19 4.88 26.49
C GLY A 222 -3.41 4.24 25.12
N GLN A 223 -4.68 4.10 24.74
CA GLN A 223 -5.05 3.52 23.45
C GLN A 223 -4.54 4.40 22.29
N GLY A 224 -3.94 3.76 21.28
CA GLY A 224 -3.47 4.42 20.06
C GLY A 224 -2.21 5.29 20.22
N GLU A 225 -1.74 5.49 21.45
CA GLU A 225 -0.69 6.45 21.80
C GLU A 225 0.72 6.09 21.27
N LEU A 226 0.93 4.87 20.75
CA LEU A 226 2.17 4.44 20.10
C LEU A 226 2.16 4.60 18.58
N ALA A 227 1.02 4.91 17.97
CA ALA A 227 0.90 5.13 16.53
C ALA A 227 1.27 6.57 16.14
N PRO A 228 2.20 6.80 15.19
CA PRO A 228 2.45 8.14 14.66
C PRO A 228 1.19 8.68 13.95
N VAL A 229 0.68 9.81 14.45
CA VAL A 229 -0.51 10.49 13.90
C VAL A 229 -0.15 11.38 12.71
N CYS A 230 -1.11 11.57 11.80
CA CYS A 230 -0.98 12.51 10.69
C CYS A 230 -0.97 13.96 11.20
N ARG A 231 0.14 14.68 10.98
CA ARG A 231 0.32 16.07 11.45
C ARG A 231 -0.40 17.12 10.61
N ALA A 232 -0.88 16.73 9.43
CA ALA A 232 -1.63 17.59 8.52
C ALA A 232 -3.16 17.39 8.63
N CYS A 233 -3.62 16.40 9.41
CA CYS A 233 -5.03 16.31 9.80
C CYS A 233 -5.36 17.39 10.83
N PRO A 234 -6.63 17.80 10.96
CA PRO A 234 -7.08 18.70 12.02
C PRO A 234 -6.82 18.07 13.40
N LEU A 235 -6.09 18.76 14.26
CA LEU A 235 -5.72 18.33 15.62
C LEU A 235 -5.89 19.52 16.59
N PRO A 236 -6.98 19.56 17.36
CA PRO A 236 -7.21 20.60 18.38
C PRO A 236 -6.02 20.72 19.35
N GLY A 237 -5.63 21.96 19.67
CA GLY A 237 -4.50 22.28 20.55
C GLY A 237 -3.11 22.01 19.95
N TRP A 238 -3.02 21.60 18.68
CA TRP A 238 -1.75 21.35 17.99
C TRP A 238 -1.60 22.18 16.72
N ASN A 239 -2.56 22.10 15.81
CA ASN A 239 -2.49 22.76 14.50
C ASN A 239 -3.79 23.44 14.08
N LEU A 240 -4.74 23.57 15.01
CA LEU A 240 -5.94 24.39 14.86
C LEU A 240 -5.82 25.63 15.75
N PRO A 241 -6.34 26.80 15.31
CA PRO A 241 -6.52 27.97 16.18
C PRO A 241 -7.38 27.63 17.41
N ASP A 242 -7.28 28.37 18.51
CA ASP A 242 -8.06 28.08 19.73
C ASP A 242 -9.57 28.24 19.54
N ASP A 243 -9.99 29.12 18.62
CA ASP A 243 -11.38 29.44 18.28
C ASP A 243 -11.87 28.75 16.99
N TRP A 244 -11.18 27.69 16.56
CA TRP A 244 -11.49 26.95 15.33
C TRP A 244 -12.95 26.49 15.21
N GLU A 245 -13.62 26.25 16.34
CA GLU A 245 -15.04 25.85 16.42
C GLU A 245 -16.01 26.96 15.98
N LYS A 246 -15.60 28.23 16.11
CA LYS A 246 -16.41 29.42 15.80
C LYS A 246 -16.18 29.92 14.37
N ILE A 247 -15.43 29.17 13.56
CA ILE A 247 -15.13 29.57 12.19
C ILE A 247 -16.43 29.71 11.37
N ASP A 248 -16.43 30.69 10.47
CA ASP A 248 -17.53 30.88 9.53
C ASP A 248 -17.86 29.56 8.81
N PRO A 249 -19.15 29.17 8.69
CA PRO A 249 -19.57 27.94 8.04
C PRO A 249 -18.93 27.69 6.68
N PHE A 250 -18.70 28.75 5.90
CA PHE A 250 -18.07 28.69 4.59
C PHE A 250 -16.65 28.09 4.65
N TYR A 251 -15.88 28.37 5.71
CA TYR A 251 -14.48 27.95 5.86
C TYR A 251 -14.29 26.65 6.66
N ARG A 252 -15.35 26.03 7.17
CA ARG A 252 -15.26 24.78 7.95
C ARG A 252 -14.50 23.65 7.24
N PHE A 253 -14.51 23.64 5.91
CA PHE A 253 -13.81 22.63 5.10
C PHE A 253 -12.30 22.57 5.35
N LEU A 254 -11.70 23.64 5.87
CA LEU A 254 -10.28 23.67 6.26
C LEU A 254 -9.98 22.68 7.39
N TYR A 255 -10.99 22.37 8.22
CA TYR A 255 -10.87 21.55 9.42
C TYR A 255 -11.57 20.20 9.31
N PHE A 256 -12.00 19.82 8.11
CA PHE A 256 -12.59 18.50 7.87
C PHE A 256 -11.56 17.38 8.05
N LEU A 257 -11.94 16.35 8.81
CA LEU A 257 -11.16 15.11 8.91
C LEU A 257 -11.63 14.14 7.82
N PHE A 258 -10.75 13.85 6.86
CA PHE A 258 -11.01 12.86 5.80
C PHE A 258 -10.47 11.49 6.20
N LEU A 259 -11.38 10.55 6.41
CA LEU A 259 -11.11 9.15 6.67
C LEU A 259 -11.49 8.28 5.47
N ALA A 260 -10.76 7.19 5.28
CA ALA A 260 -11.12 6.15 4.32
C ALA A 260 -11.03 4.78 4.99
N GLU A 261 -12.08 3.99 4.78
CA GLU A 261 -12.25 2.64 5.29
C GLU A 261 -12.16 1.63 4.15
N ASP A 262 -11.52 0.50 4.40
CA ASP A 262 -11.46 -0.63 3.47
C ASP A 262 -10.95 -1.90 4.18
N ALA A 263 -11.15 -3.06 3.56
CA ALA A 263 -10.72 -4.36 4.02
C ALA A 263 -9.71 -5.05 3.08
N ASN A 264 -8.64 -5.56 3.66
CA ASN A 264 -7.60 -6.29 2.94
C ASN A 264 -7.63 -7.79 3.23
N PHE A 265 -8.07 -8.57 2.23
CA PHE A 265 -8.16 -10.04 2.28
C PHE A 265 -6.85 -10.77 1.92
N ARG A 266 -5.77 -10.07 1.55
CA ARG A 266 -4.46 -10.72 1.31
C ARG A 266 -3.77 -11.06 2.62
N LEU A 267 -3.98 -10.26 3.67
CA LEU A 267 -3.33 -10.40 4.99
C LEU A 267 -4.00 -11.49 5.87
N THR A 268 -4.30 -12.65 5.29
CA THR A 268 -4.85 -13.82 6.02
C THR A 268 -3.89 -14.36 7.08
N ASN A 269 -4.43 -15.03 8.10
CA ASN A 269 -3.63 -15.70 9.12
C ASN A 269 -4.20 -17.08 9.45
N ARG A 270 -3.35 -18.12 9.42
CA ARG A 270 -3.74 -19.49 9.76
C ARG A 270 -3.79 -19.69 11.28
N ASN A 271 -4.68 -20.56 11.71
CA ASN A 271 -4.78 -20.92 13.13
C ASN A 271 -3.71 -21.95 13.52
N VAL A 272 -2.46 -21.50 13.68
CA VAL A 272 -1.28 -22.36 13.98
C VAL A 272 -0.70 -22.16 15.40
N SER A 273 -1.34 -21.32 16.22
CA SER A 273 -0.88 -20.96 17.57
C SER A 273 -2.03 -20.42 18.41
N THR A 274 -1.77 -20.02 19.66
CA THR A 274 -2.76 -19.45 20.59
C THR A 274 -2.22 -18.16 21.20
N GLU A 275 -3.10 -17.34 21.77
CA GLU A 275 -2.69 -16.11 22.47
C GLU A 275 -1.95 -16.39 23.78
N ALA A 276 -2.19 -17.54 24.42
CA ALA A 276 -1.39 -17.98 25.57
C ALA A 276 0.06 -18.27 25.16
N ALA A 277 0.27 -18.91 24.01
CA ALA A 277 1.61 -19.24 23.51
C ALA A 277 2.33 -18.05 22.88
N ASP A 278 1.60 -17.14 22.23
CA ASP A 278 2.15 -15.94 21.59
C ASP A 278 1.26 -14.71 21.85
N PRO A 279 1.32 -14.13 23.06
CA PRO A 279 0.45 -13.03 23.45
C PRO A 279 0.75 -11.74 22.70
N ILE A 280 -0.20 -10.81 22.64
CA ILE A 280 0.05 -9.48 22.06
C ILE A 280 0.76 -8.61 23.10
N LEU A 281 1.76 -7.83 22.66
CA LEU A 281 2.39 -6.80 23.49
C LEU A 281 1.75 -5.45 23.19
N GLY A 282 1.08 -4.89 24.19
CA GLY A 282 0.41 -3.60 24.09
C GLY A 282 -0.89 -3.66 23.29
N ASP A 283 -1.84 -4.49 23.72
CA ASP A 283 -3.18 -4.54 23.13
C ASP A 283 -3.83 -3.15 23.09
N GLY A 284 -4.24 -2.72 21.89
CA GLY A 284 -4.83 -1.40 21.66
C GLY A 284 -3.87 -0.21 21.77
N LEU A 285 -2.57 -0.39 22.00
CA LEU A 285 -1.65 0.75 22.19
C LEU A 285 -1.21 1.43 20.88
N GLY A 286 -1.46 0.80 19.72
CA GLY A 286 -0.95 1.24 18.41
C GLY A 286 -2.03 1.38 17.34
N PHE A 287 -1.83 0.73 16.20
CA PHE A 287 -2.75 0.77 15.06
C PHE A 287 -3.94 -0.16 15.22
N PHE A 288 -3.71 -1.36 15.77
CA PHE A 288 -4.80 -2.26 16.09
C PHE A 288 -5.64 -1.69 17.23
N CYS A 289 -6.96 -1.82 17.10
CA CYS A 289 -7.88 -1.48 18.16
C CYS A 289 -7.69 -2.40 19.37
N LYS A 290 -8.16 -1.95 20.55
CA LYS A 290 -8.15 -2.77 21.76
C LYS A 290 -9.05 -4.00 21.57
N ARG A 291 -8.49 -5.18 21.79
CA ARG A 291 -9.15 -6.46 21.50
C ARG A 291 -9.86 -7.03 22.71
N GLU A 292 -9.20 -6.97 23.87
CA GLU A 292 -9.69 -7.58 25.12
C GLU A 292 -10.54 -6.60 25.95
N GLY A 293 -11.36 -7.17 26.85
CA GLY A 293 -12.26 -6.45 27.75
C GLY A 293 -13.72 -6.48 27.29
N SER A 294 -14.63 -6.02 28.16
CA SER A 294 -16.08 -5.98 27.91
C SER A 294 -16.46 -5.17 26.67
N ASP A 295 -15.77 -4.04 26.50
CA ASP A 295 -15.94 -3.12 25.35
C ASP A 295 -14.87 -3.33 24.28
N GLY A 296 -14.11 -4.44 24.38
CA GLY A 296 -13.07 -4.78 23.43
C GLY A 296 -13.64 -5.34 22.13
N TYR A 297 -12.86 -5.25 21.06
CA TYR A 297 -13.27 -5.66 19.72
C TYR A 297 -13.77 -7.11 19.66
N LYS A 298 -13.15 -8.04 20.40
CA LYS A 298 -13.62 -9.44 20.42
C LYS A 298 -15.01 -9.59 21.01
N ALA A 299 -15.28 -8.90 22.12
CA ALA A 299 -16.57 -8.96 22.78
C ALA A 299 -17.67 -8.33 21.91
N HIS A 300 -17.33 -7.25 21.20
CA HIS A 300 -18.22 -6.63 20.22
C HIS A 300 -18.56 -7.60 19.07
N ILE A 301 -17.56 -8.19 18.44
CA ILE A 301 -17.78 -9.10 17.32
C ILE A 301 -18.55 -10.36 17.73
N ALA A 302 -18.36 -10.86 18.95
CA ALA A 302 -19.09 -12.01 19.46
C ALA A 302 -20.61 -11.79 19.57
N LYS A 303 -21.08 -10.54 19.64
CA LYS A 303 -22.51 -10.20 19.65
C LYS A 303 -23.17 -10.24 18.25
N HIS A 304 -22.37 -10.25 17.19
CA HIS A 304 -22.81 -10.05 15.81
C HIS A 304 -22.42 -11.23 14.91
N VAL A 305 -22.48 -12.46 15.44
CA VAL A 305 -22.04 -13.67 14.71
C VAL A 305 -22.98 -14.04 13.57
N ASP A 306 -24.27 -13.75 13.69
CA ASP A 306 -25.32 -14.16 12.75
C ASP A 306 -25.67 -13.11 11.68
N GLU A 307 -24.98 -11.96 11.65
CA GLU A 307 -25.23 -10.91 10.65
C GLU A 307 -24.81 -11.39 9.25
N GLN A 308 -25.79 -11.47 8.33
CA GLN A 308 -25.57 -11.69 6.90
C GLN A 308 -25.71 -10.38 6.14
N GLU A 309 -24.77 -10.11 5.24
CA GLU A 309 -24.81 -8.92 4.39
C GLU A 309 -25.31 -9.24 2.99
N VAL A 310 -26.29 -8.46 2.54
CA VAL A 310 -26.80 -8.47 1.18
C VAL A 310 -26.50 -7.12 0.56
N SER A 311 -25.63 -7.09 -0.46
CA SER A 311 -25.40 -5.87 -1.24
C SER A 311 -26.52 -5.70 -2.27
N ASN A 312 -27.15 -4.52 -2.25
CA ASN A 312 -28.20 -4.16 -3.21
C ASN A 312 -27.65 -3.45 -4.46
N CYS A 313 -26.33 -3.17 -4.52
CA CYS A 313 -25.66 -2.64 -5.71
C CYS A 313 -25.05 -3.79 -6.53
N SER A 314 -25.45 -3.88 -7.81
CA SER A 314 -25.18 -5.01 -8.70
C SER A 314 -23.69 -5.30 -8.93
N GLY A 315 -22.83 -4.28 -8.90
CA GLY A 315 -21.38 -4.43 -9.12
C GLY A 315 -20.60 -5.15 -8.01
N PHE A 316 -21.10 -5.15 -6.77
CA PHE A 316 -20.35 -5.65 -5.60
C PHE A 316 -20.81 -7.02 -5.08
N GLN A 317 -21.97 -7.49 -5.53
CA GLN A 317 -22.56 -8.75 -5.05
C GLN A 317 -21.66 -9.97 -5.31
N ALA A 318 -20.93 -9.98 -6.42
CA ALA A 318 -19.98 -11.05 -6.75
C ALA A 318 -18.72 -11.06 -5.85
N MET A 319 -18.24 -9.89 -5.40
CA MET A 319 -17.09 -9.79 -4.50
C MET A 319 -17.42 -10.30 -3.09
N PHE A 320 -18.60 -9.98 -2.56
CA PHE A 320 -19.09 -10.49 -1.27
C PHE A 320 -19.12 -12.03 -1.22
N MET A 321 -19.62 -12.67 -2.27
CA MET A 321 -19.66 -14.13 -2.37
C MET A 321 -18.27 -14.77 -2.55
N ALA A 322 -17.29 -14.05 -3.08
CA ALA A 322 -15.91 -14.53 -3.18
C ALA A 322 -15.17 -14.44 -1.84
N ASN A 323 -15.38 -13.37 -1.08
CA ASN A 323 -14.69 -13.08 0.18
C ASN A 323 -15.15 -13.95 1.37
N THR A 324 -16.29 -14.64 1.23
CA THR A 324 -16.82 -15.61 2.20
C THR A 324 -16.38 -17.06 1.92
N LYS A 325 -15.77 -17.33 0.76
CA LYS A 325 -15.27 -18.67 0.40
C LYS A 325 -13.85 -18.87 0.96
N ARG A 326 -13.55 -20.08 1.47
CA ARG A 326 -12.22 -20.54 1.97
C ARG A 326 -11.78 -20.01 3.36
N VAL A 327 -12.70 -19.92 4.31
CA VAL A 327 -12.40 -19.49 5.71
C VAL A 327 -11.81 -20.61 6.58
N LYS A 328 -12.06 -21.89 6.25
CA LYS A 328 -11.70 -23.04 7.11
C LYS A 328 -10.18 -23.09 7.37
N GLY A 329 -9.80 -23.13 8.65
CA GLY A 329 -8.40 -23.18 9.11
C GLY A 329 -7.71 -21.83 9.24
N LEU A 330 -8.43 -20.72 8.99
CA LEU A 330 -7.94 -19.36 9.25
C LEU A 330 -8.40 -18.87 10.63
N ARG A 331 -7.51 -18.15 11.31
CA ARG A 331 -7.86 -17.31 12.46
C ARG A 331 -8.44 -15.97 12.00
N THR A 332 -7.93 -15.48 10.87
CA THR A 332 -8.24 -14.17 10.32
C THR A 332 -8.31 -14.27 8.80
N THR A 333 -9.41 -13.82 8.20
CA THR A 333 -9.63 -13.80 6.75
C THR A 333 -9.03 -12.56 6.08
N GLY A 334 -8.81 -11.49 6.84
CA GLY A 334 -8.27 -10.23 6.35
C GLY A 334 -8.13 -9.21 7.47
N ILE A 335 -7.83 -7.97 7.11
CA ILE A 335 -7.72 -6.86 8.07
C ILE A 335 -8.58 -5.72 7.56
N GLY A 336 -9.50 -5.22 8.40
CA GLY A 336 -10.15 -3.92 8.16
C GLY A 336 -9.23 -2.80 8.61
N GLY A 337 -9.24 -1.69 7.88
CA GLY A 337 -8.34 -0.56 8.14
C GLY A 337 -8.98 0.80 7.88
N VAL A 338 -8.67 1.76 8.75
CA VAL A 338 -9.04 3.17 8.61
C VAL A 338 -7.80 4.01 8.42
N THR A 339 -7.85 4.90 7.43
CA THR A 339 -6.74 5.79 7.07
C THR A 339 -7.17 7.25 7.01
N CYS A 340 -6.21 8.17 7.10
CA CYS A 340 -6.38 9.51 6.58
C CYS A 340 -6.34 9.46 5.04
N SER A 341 -7.47 9.79 4.40
CA SER A 341 -7.62 9.71 2.94
C SER A 341 -6.76 10.75 2.18
N ARG A 342 -6.44 11.91 2.79
CA ARG A 342 -5.65 12.98 2.14
C ARG A 342 -4.14 12.76 2.18
N HIS A 343 -3.64 12.09 3.22
CA HIS A 343 -2.21 12.00 3.52
C HIS A 343 -1.70 10.56 3.55
N ASN A 344 -2.56 9.58 3.26
CA ASN A 344 -2.22 8.15 3.16
C ASN A 344 -1.50 7.62 4.41
N MET A 345 -2.11 7.87 5.58
CA MET A 345 -1.58 7.42 6.87
C MET A 345 -2.62 6.61 7.63
N TRP A 346 -2.20 5.49 8.22
CA TRP A 346 -3.06 4.66 9.07
C TRP A 346 -3.48 5.40 10.33
N ARG A 347 -4.73 5.20 10.77
CA ARG A 347 -5.24 5.80 12.00
C ARG A 347 -4.82 4.96 13.22
N PRO A 348 -4.51 5.60 14.36
CA PRO A 348 -4.44 4.90 15.65
C PRO A 348 -5.74 4.15 15.92
N ASN A 349 -5.65 2.92 16.42
CA ASN A 349 -6.80 2.03 16.66
C ASN A 349 -7.75 1.80 15.46
N GLY A 350 -7.36 2.17 14.25
CA GLY A 350 -8.17 2.00 13.04
C GLY A 350 -8.01 0.64 12.38
N MET A 351 -7.43 -0.38 13.03
CA MET A 351 -7.25 -1.69 12.44
C MET A 351 -7.83 -2.82 13.28
N GLY A 352 -8.38 -3.82 12.60
CA GLY A 352 -8.94 -5.02 13.23
C GLY A 352 -8.84 -6.24 12.34
N ASP A 353 -8.66 -7.39 12.98
CA ASP A 353 -8.72 -8.67 12.29
C ASP A 353 -10.17 -8.98 11.89
N LEU A 354 -10.37 -9.46 10.67
CA LEU A 354 -11.66 -9.92 10.17
C LEU A 354 -11.82 -11.43 10.41
N GLN A 355 -12.99 -11.84 10.88
CA GLN A 355 -13.28 -13.24 11.20
C GLN A 355 -13.83 -13.97 9.97
N VAL A 356 -14.79 -13.34 9.29
CA VAL A 356 -15.44 -13.83 8.08
C VAL A 356 -15.85 -12.61 7.26
N GLY A 357 -15.38 -12.53 6.01
CA GLY A 357 -15.68 -11.38 5.14
C GLY A 357 -15.33 -10.03 5.78
N GLU A 358 -15.88 -8.98 5.23
CA GLU A 358 -15.91 -7.64 5.80
C GLU A 358 -17.36 -7.39 6.23
N ARG A 359 -17.61 -7.27 7.55
CA ARG A 359 -18.95 -7.02 8.08
C ARG A 359 -19.04 -5.60 8.64
N TYR A 360 -20.23 -5.02 8.68
CA TYR A 360 -20.51 -3.69 9.21
C TYR A 360 -20.10 -3.60 10.67
N CYS A 361 -20.38 -4.62 11.50
CA CYS A 361 -19.91 -4.63 12.88
C CYS A 361 -18.38 -4.55 13.02
N ASN A 362 -17.62 -5.06 12.04
CA ASN A 362 -16.17 -4.87 11.97
C ASN A 362 -15.84 -3.41 11.66
N MET A 363 -16.36 -2.88 10.55
CA MET A 363 -16.02 -1.53 10.06
C MET A 363 -16.53 -0.41 10.98
N ASP A 364 -17.76 -0.51 11.50
CA ASP A 364 -18.32 0.42 12.50
C ASP A 364 -17.37 0.55 13.71
N TYR A 365 -16.91 -0.58 14.27
CA TYR A 365 -16.02 -0.55 15.42
C TYR A 365 -14.69 0.11 15.08
N LEU A 366 -14.12 -0.17 13.90
CA LEU A 366 -12.84 0.40 13.47
C LEU A 366 -12.93 1.89 13.20
N LEU A 367 -13.99 2.36 12.54
CA LEU A 367 -14.25 3.79 12.34
C LEU A 367 -14.32 4.51 13.68
N LEU A 368 -15.20 4.04 14.57
CA LEU A 368 -15.43 4.66 15.88
C LEU A 368 -14.16 4.63 16.74
N ALA A 369 -13.47 3.48 16.80
CA ALA A 369 -12.21 3.35 17.53
C ALA A 369 -11.11 4.30 17.01
N SER A 370 -11.10 4.58 15.70
CA SER A 370 -10.09 5.44 15.07
C SER A 370 -10.25 6.95 15.36
N VAL A 371 -11.41 7.34 15.89
CA VAL A 371 -11.74 8.74 16.24
C VAL A 371 -11.88 8.98 17.74
N LEU A 372 -11.93 7.92 18.56
CA LEU A 372 -12.04 7.98 20.03
C LEU A 372 -11.14 8.99 20.74
N THR A 373 -9.90 9.14 20.27
CA THR A 373 -8.87 9.97 20.90
C THR A 373 -8.85 11.41 20.39
N PHE A 374 -9.84 11.79 19.57
CA PHE A 374 -9.89 13.09 18.93
C PHE A 374 -11.25 13.76 19.18
N THR A 375 -11.22 14.99 19.67
CA THR A 375 -12.37 15.89 19.67
C THR A 375 -12.54 16.42 18.25
N MET A 376 -13.63 16.08 17.58
CA MET A 376 -13.84 16.37 16.16
C MET A 376 -15.25 16.94 15.96
N MET A 377 -15.38 17.92 15.07
CA MET A 377 -16.68 18.48 14.68
C MET A 377 -17.14 18.02 13.30
N TRP A 378 -16.23 17.87 12.32
CA TRP A 378 -16.61 17.59 10.93
C TRP A 378 -15.84 16.42 10.35
N LEU A 379 -16.56 15.43 9.84
CA LEU A 379 -16.02 14.15 9.40
C LEU A 379 -16.43 13.82 7.96
N VAL A 380 -15.47 13.42 7.15
CA VAL A 380 -15.72 12.86 5.82
C VAL A 380 -15.25 11.43 5.83
N VAL A 381 -16.16 10.48 5.60
CA VAL A 381 -15.87 9.05 5.55
C VAL A 381 -16.00 8.56 4.12
N SER A 382 -14.89 8.04 3.61
CA SER A 382 -14.82 7.35 2.33
C SER A 382 -14.96 5.86 2.56
N TYR A 383 -15.87 5.21 1.83
CA TYR A 383 -15.99 3.76 1.84
C TYR A 383 -16.60 3.26 0.52
N ASP A 384 -16.12 2.13 0.00
CA ASP A 384 -16.59 1.53 -1.26
C ASP A 384 -18.11 1.44 -1.32
N ILE A 385 -18.72 1.00 -0.22
CA ILE A 385 -20.17 0.87 -0.11
C ILE A 385 -20.78 1.90 0.83
N ALA A 386 -20.20 3.11 0.89
CA ALA A 386 -20.70 4.20 1.74
C ALA A 386 -22.20 4.45 1.56
N CYS A 387 -22.74 4.29 0.35
CA CYS A 387 -24.17 4.46 0.07
C CYS A 387 -25.09 3.45 0.75
N GLN A 388 -24.58 2.26 1.06
CA GLN A 388 -25.31 1.22 1.79
C GLN A 388 -24.99 1.30 3.28
N PHE A 389 -23.72 1.50 3.61
CA PHE A 389 -23.20 1.54 4.97
C PHE A 389 -23.82 2.67 5.81
N ALA A 390 -23.93 3.87 5.22
CA ALA A 390 -24.38 5.08 5.89
C ALA A 390 -25.86 5.04 6.32
N ALA A 391 -26.70 4.26 5.61
CA ALA A 391 -28.15 4.25 5.81
C ALA A 391 -28.53 3.91 7.26
N ASN A 392 -27.88 2.89 7.84
CA ASN A 392 -28.16 2.40 9.18
C ASN A 392 -27.04 2.69 10.18
N PHE A 393 -26.02 3.48 9.80
CA PHE A 393 -24.85 3.70 10.64
C PHE A 393 -25.20 4.29 12.01
N TRP A 394 -26.08 5.30 12.06
CA TRP A 394 -26.45 5.97 13.31
C TRP A 394 -27.16 5.04 14.29
N TRP A 395 -28.09 4.23 13.78
CA TRP A 395 -28.77 3.21 14.57
C TRP A 395 -27.80 2.13 15.08
N ARG A 396 -26.82 1.70 14.26
CA ARG A 396 -25.78 0.77 14.71
C ARG A 396 -24.88 1.41 15.76
N MET A 397 -24.48 2.67 15.58
CA MET A 397 -23.65 3.42 16.52
C MET A 397 -24.30 3.56 17.91
N GLU A 398 -25.63 3.72 17.99
CA GLU A 398 -26.36 3.77 19.26
C GLU A 398 -26.20 2.51 20.11
N GLN A 399 -25.88 1.37 19.49
CA GLN A 399 -25.64 0.11 20.21
C GLN A 399 -24.25 0.04 20.85
N PHE A 400 -23.34 0.94 20.48
CA PHE A 400 -22.01 1.02 21.09
C PHE A 400 -22.08 1.72 22.46
N PRO A 401 -21.11 1.44 23.36
CA PRO A 401 -20.95 2.19 24.61
C PRO A 401 -20.85 3.69 24.34
N GLU A 402 -21.39 4.52 25.24
CA GLU A 402 -21.41 5.98 25.09
C GLU A 402 -20.01 6.56 24.84
N THR A 403 -18.98 5.96 25.43
CA THR A 403 -17.57 6.36 25.23
C THR A 403 -17.09 6.21 23.79
N MET A 404 -17.71 5.35 22.97
CA MET A 404 -17.36 5.09 21.57
C MET A 404 -18.23 5.85 20.56
N ARG A 405 -19.35 6.43 20.98
CA ARG A 405 -20.26 7.13 20.07
C ARG A 405 -19.65 8.43 19.58
N LEU A 406 -19.96 8.80 18.34
CA LEU A 406 -19.57 10.11 17.81
C LEU A 406 -20.29 11.21 18.57
N LYS A 407 -19.53 12.21 19.01
CA LYS A 407 -20.04 13.41 19.70
C LYS A 407 -20.20 14.58 18.71
N MET A 408 -20.90 14.33 17.61
CA MET A 408 -21.17 15.32 16.54
C MET A 408 -22.55 15.08 15.94
N ALA A 409 -23.09 16.10 15.28
CA ALA A 409 -24.38 16.00 14.61
C ALA A 409 -24.30 15.13 13.34
N ARG A 410 -25.42 14.53 12.92
CA ARG A 410 -25.45 13.68 11.72
C ARG A 410 -25.11 14.45 10.45
N GLU A 411 -25.48 15.71 10.44
CA GLU A 411 -25.32 16.65 9.33
C GLU A 411 -23.85 17.04 9.14
N ASP A 412 -23.02 16.88 10.18
CA ASP A 412 -21.58 17.15 10.16
C ASP A 412 -20.74 15.94 9.68
N VAL A 413 -21.40 14.86 9.26
CA VAL A 413 -20.77 13.69 8.63
C VAL A 413 -21.12 13.65 7.15
N TRP A 414 -20.11 13.49 6.30
CA TRP A 414 -20.27 13.27 4.86
C TRP A 414 -19.78 11.87 4.49
N TRP A 415 -20.66 11.12 3.85
CA TRP A 415 -20.35 9.78 3.33
C TRP A 415 -20.03 9.88 1.85
N LYS A 416 -18.92 9.29 1.43
CA LYS A 416 -18.43 9.35 0.07
C LYS A 416 -17.92 8.00 -0.40
N VAL A 417 -18.08 7.73 -1.69
CA VAL A 417 -17.50 6.55 -2.34
C VAL A 417 -16.21 7.00 -3.02
N PRO A 418 -15.11 6.24 -2.90
CA PRO A 418 -13.88 6.53 -3.64
C PRO A 418 -14.14 6.70 -5.15
N ASN A 419 -13.43 7.64 -5.79
CA ASN A 419 -13.74 8.04 -7.16
C ASN A 419 -13.65 6.90 -8.18
N PHE A 420 -12.74 5.94 -7.98
CA PHE A 420 -12.61 4.76 -8.83
C PHE A 420 -13.72 3.73 -8.58
N HIS A 421 -14.23 3.67 -7.35
CA HIS A 421 -15.27 2.73 -6.92
C HIS A 421 -16.68 3.23 -7.20
N LEU A 422 -16.88 4.54 -7.43
CA LEU A 422 -18.19 5.14 -7.67
C LEU A 422 -18.88 4.72 -9.00
N PRO A 423 -18.19 4.63 -10.16
CA PRO A 423 -18.86 4.33 -11.43
C PRO A 423 -19.66 3.02 -11.47
N PRO A 424 -19.20 1.90 -10.84
CA PRO A 424 -19.99 0.68 -10.69
C PRO A 424 -21.29 0.78 -9.86
N HIS A 425 -21.51 1.89 -9.15
CA HIS A 425 -22.75 2.08 -8.38
C HIS A 425 -23.92 2.46 -9.27
N LYS A 426 -25.13 2.28 -8.74
CA LYS A 426 -26.36 2.76 -9.38
C LYS A 426 -26.32 4.28 -9.54
N ARG A 427 -26.94 4.81 -10.59
CA ARG A 427 -26.99 6.26 -10.90
C ARG A 427 -27.33 7.16 -9.71
N PRO A 428 -28.33 6.85 -8.85
CA PRO A 428 -28.66 7.70 -7.69
C PRO A 428 -27.54 7.84 -6.65
N CYS A 429 -26.50 7.00 -6.72
CA CYS A 429 -25.33 7.12 -5.85
C CYS A 429 -24.32 8.15 -6.36
N HIS A 430 -24.32 8.46 -7.66
CA HIS A 430 -23.24 9.19 -8.32
C HIS A 430 -23.17 10.64 -7.85
N SER A 431 -24.31 11.30 -7.63
CA SER A 431 -24.29 12.67 -7.12
C SER A 431 -24.02 12.75 -5.61
N PRO A 432 -24.81 12.11 -4.72
CA PRO A 432 -24.69 12.32 -3.27
C PRO A 432 -23.36 11.83 -2.69
N TYR A 433 -22.78 10.77 -3.28
CA TYR A 433 -21.57 10.12 -2.75
C TYR A 433 -20.28 10.49 -3.48
N SER A 434 -20.34 11.36 -4.49
CA SER A 434 -19.14 11.85 -5.19
C SER A 434 -18.38 12.88 -4.36
N PHE A 435 -17.04 12.76 -4.35
CA PHE A 435 -16.14 13.81 -3.82
C PHE A 435 -16.13 15.06 -4.70
N HIS A 436 -16.34 14.93 -6.02
CA HIS A 436 -16.32 16.05 -6.95
C HIS A 436 -17.45 17.05 -6.70
N TYR A 437 -18.57 16.57 -6.15
CA TYR A 437 -19.75 17.38 -5.83
C TYR A 437 -19.86 17.70 -4.34
N MET A 438 -18.80 17.46 -3.57
CA MET A 438 -18.76 17.79 -2.16
C MET A 438 -18.05 19.12 -1.94
N TRP A 439 -18.77 20.08 -1.36
CA TRP A 439 -18.18 21.31 -0.87
C TRP A 439 -16.98 21.02 0.05
N GLY A 440 -15.84 21.66 -0.22
CA GLY A 440 -14.64 21.54 0.61
C GLY A 440 -13.80 20.27 0.42
N ALA A 441 -14.23 19.32 -0.42
CA ALA A 441 -13.44 18.12 -0.71
C ALA A 441 -12.15 18.42 -1.49
N GLY A 442 -12.16 19.44 -2.35
CA GLY A 442 -11.06 19.74 -3.27
C GLY A 442 -10.80 18.57 -4.22
N MET A 443 -9.53 18.24 -4.47
CA MET A 443 -9.13 17.10 -5.31
C MET A 443 -8.92 15.79 -4.51
N THR A 444 -9.68 15.62 -3.41
CA THR A 444 -9.62 14.37 -2.63
C THR A 444 -10.36 13.26 -3.39
N HIS A 445 -9.80 12.06 -3.47
CA HIS A 445 -10.34 10.96 -4.30
C HIS A 445 -10.75 9.70 -3.51
N GLY A 446 -10.54 9.62 -2.20
CA GLY A 446 -10.92 8.45 -1.40
C GLY A 446 -9.93 7.27 -1.43
N GLU A 447 -9.29 7.00 -2.58
CA GLU A 447 -8.40 5.83 -2.85
C GLU A 447 -7.12 5.66 -2.00
N GLY A 448 -6.87 6.52 -1.00
CA GLY A 448 -5.61 6.50 -0.25
C GLY A 448 -5.35 5.20 0.53
N VAL A 449 -6.43 4.49 0.91
CA VAL A 449 -6.36 3.25 1.68
C VAL A 449 -5.78 2.10 0.86
N GLU A 450 -6.15 1.98 -0.42
CA GLU A 450 -5.63 0.96 -1.35
C GLU A 450 -4.14 1.10 -1.62
N GLN A 451 -3.66 2.35 -1.71
CA GLN A 451 -2.23 2.63 -1.84
C GLN A 451 -1.44 2.15 -0.61
N ASN A 452 -2.03 2.27 0.58
CA ASN A 452 -1.39 1.77 1.80
C ASN A 452 -1.42 0.24 1.85
N TRP A 453 -2.48 -0.41 1.35
CA TRP A 453 -2.52 -1.86 1.23
C TRP A 453 -1.44 -2.38 0.30
N SER A 454 -1.25 -1.76 -0.86
CA SER A 454 -0.17 -2.10 -1.79
C SER A 454 1.20 -2.18 -1.10
N PHE A 455 1.52 -1.20 -0.23
CA PHE A 455 2.75 -1.21 0.56
C PHE A 455 2.85 -2.37 1.56
N SER A 456 1.73 -2.74 2.20
CA SER A 456 1.71 -3.77 3.25
C SER A 456 1.58 -5.20 2.71
N ASN A 457 1.03 -5.38 1.50
CA ASN A 457 0.65 -6.67 0.92
C ASN A 457 1.80 -7.67 0.79
N GLY A 458 3.04 -7.21 0.60
CA GLY A 458 4.21 -8.09 0.57
C GLY A 458 4.42 -8.86 1.89
N ALA A 459 3.82 -8.41 3.00
CA ALA A 459 3.90 -9.09 4.29
C ALA A 459 2.93 -10.28 4.42
N ALA A 460 2.01 -10.48 3.47
CA ALA A 460 0.99 -11.52 3.54
C ALA A 460 1.62 -12.91 3.74
N ALA A 461 2.61 -13.27 2.93
CA ALA A 461 3.23 -14.60 2.99
C ALA A 461 3.94 -14.85 4.33
N SER A 462 4.71 -13.88 4.83
CA SER A 462 5.48 -14.03 6.06
C SER A 462 4.62 -13.99 7.32
N THR A 463 3.52 -13.23 7.31
CA THR A 463 2.60 -13.10 8.47
C THR A 463 1.54 -14.20 8.53
N ARG A 464 1.29 -14.91 7.42
CA ARG A 464 0.25 -15.95 7.34
C ARG A 464 0.41 -17.10 8.35
N LEU A 465 1.64 -17.49 8.67
CA LEU A 465 1.96 -18.58 9.60
C LEU A 465 2.45 -18.10 10.97
N MET A 466 2.38 -16.80 11.24
CA MET A 466 2.76 -16.26 12.56
C MET A 466 1.65 -16.49 13.59
N GLY A 467 2.05 -16.67 14.86
CA GLY A 467 1.14 -16.57 15.99
C GLY A 467 0.53 -15.17 16.12
N PRO A 468 -0.54 -15.02 16.93
CA PRO A 468 -1.31 -13.78 16.98
C PRO A 468 -0.46 -12.59 17.43
N GLY A 469 0.31 -12.73 18.52
CA GLY A 469 1.21 -11.70 19.03
C GLY A 469 2.30 -11.28 18.06
N SER A 470 2.97 -12.25 17.44
CA SER A 470 4.06 -12.01 16.49
C SER A 470 3.56 -11.38 15.19
N ARG A 471 2.38 -11.80 14.71
CA ARG A 471 1.73 -11.17 13.54
C ARG A 471 1.42 -9.71 13.82
N HIS A 472 0.72 -9.44 14.93
CA HIS A 472 0.34 -8.07 15.32
C HIS A 472 1.57 -7.19 15.47
N ALA A 473 2.60 -7.64 16.20
CA ALA A 473 3.84 -6.89 16.35
C ALA A 473 4.55 -6.61 15.02
N THR A 474 4.48 -7.53 14.05
CA THR A 474 5.05 -7.34 12.70
C THR A 474 4.28 -6.30 11.90
N LEU A 475 2.95 -6.41 11.89
CA LEU A 475 2.09 -5.50 11.14
C LEU A 475 2.10 -4.09 11.73
N GLU A 476 2.00 -3.96 13.05
CA GLU A 476 2.18 -2.71 13.80
C GLU A 476 3.47 -1.98 13.43
N ASP A 477 4.58 -2.72 13.31
CA ASP A 477 5.88 -2.14 12.94
C ASP A 477 5.91 -1.70 11.47
N ILE A 478 5.32 -2.48 10.56
CA ILE A 478 5.19 -2.14 9.13
C ILE A 478 4.34 -0.87 8.95
N PHE A 479 3.19 -0.79 9.60
CA PHE A 479 2.30 0.37 9.53
C PHE A 479 2.94 1.58 10.21
N GLY A 480 3.64 1.38 11.34
CA GLY A 480 4.39 2.42 12.02
C GLY A 480 5.54 2.97 11.21
N PHE A 481 6.24 2.09 10.46
CA PHE A 481 7.29 2.49 9.54
C PHE A 481 6.73 3.35 8.39
N HIS A 482 5.63 2.90 7.78
CA HIS A 482 4.92 3.67 6.74
C HIS A 482 4.51 5.06 7.22
N ASN A 483 3.81 5.13 8.37
CA ASN A 483 3.37 6.41 8.92
C ASN A 483 4.55 7.32 9.27
N TYR A 484 5.63 6.77 9.83
CA TYR A 484 6.82 7.56 10.17
C TYR A 484 7.48 8.14 8.90
N ASP A 485 7.62 7.35 7.84
CA ASP A 485 8.15 7.82 6.56
C ASP A 485 7.28 8.91 5.94
N ARG A 486 5.94 8.74 5.99
CA ARG A 486 4.99 9.76 5.55
C ARG A 486 5.14 11.07 6.31
N VAL A 487 5.26 11.03 7.64
CA VAL A 487 5.50 12.22 8.47
C VAL A 487 6.80 12.91 8.07
N LEU A 488 7.89 12.15 7.91
CA LEU A 488 9.16 12.72 7.47
C LEU A 488 9.07 13.34 6.08
N ALA A 489 8.28 12.77 5.16
CA ALA A 489 8.13 13.32 3.81
C ALA A 489 7.27 14.59 3.73
N MET A 490 6.46 14.92 4.76
CA MET A 490 5.49 16.03 4.71
C MET A 490 6.13 17.39 4.41
N HIS A 491 7.29 17.69 4.99
CA HIS A 491 7.99 18.98 4.78
C HIS A 491 8.35 19.24 3.31
N ARG A 492 8.50 18.18 2.50
CA ARG A 492 8.75 18.28 1.06
C ARG A 492 7.45 18.18 0.25
N VAL A 493 6.55 17.28 0.64
CA VAL A 493 5.33 16.99 -0.13
C VAL A 493 4.31 18.12 -0.05
N LEU A 494 4.08 18.71 1.13
CA LEU A 494 3.05 19.73 1.32
C LEU A 494 3.36 21.04 0.58
N PRO A 495 4.58 21.61 0.63
CA PRO A 495 4.89 22.83 -0.13
C PRO A 495 4.81 22.62 -1.64
N ASN A 496 5.27 21.46 -2.14
CA ASN A 496 5.17 21.13 -3.56
C ASN A 496 3.71 21.03 -4.01
N ARG A 497 2.85 20.38 -3.22
CA ARG A 497 1.41 20.32 -3.48
C ARG A 497 0.80 21.71 -3.47
N LEU A 498 1.14 22.56 -2.50
CA LEU A 498 0.65 23.93 -2.42
C LEU A 498 1.02 24.75 -3.65
N ALA A 499 2.28 24.70 -4.10
CA ALA A 499 2.73 25.42 -5.29
C ALA A 499 1.96 25.00 -6.55
N VAL A 500 1.73 23.69 -6.72
CA VAL A 500 0.91 23.15 -7.81
C VAL A 500 -0.55 23.61 -7.67
N SER A 501 -1.13 23.53 -6.48
CA SER A 501 -2.50 23.95 -6.22
C SER A 501 -2.74 25.44 -6.47
N ILE A 502 -1.79 26.33 -6.12
CA ILE A 502 -1.89 27.77 -6.43
C ILE A 502 -1.89 27.98 -7.94
N LYS A 503 -0.94 27.36 -8.65
CA LYS A 503 -0.82 27.48 -10.12
C LYS A 503 -2.08 27.01 -10.84
N GLU A 504 -2.56 25.82 -10.52
CA GLU A 504 -3.76 25.26 -11.16
C GLU A 504 -5.03 25.99 -10.70
N GLY A 505 -5.09 26.44 -9.44
CA GLY A 505 -6.20 27.25 -8.92
C GLY A 505 -6.39 28.57 -9.67
N LEU A 506 -5.30 29.27 -10.01
CA LEU A 506 -5.36 30.50 -10.82
C LEU A 506 -5.93 30.21 -12.22
N LYS A 507 -5.47 29.14 -12.88
CA LYS A 507 -5.97 28.75 -14.20
C LYS A 507 -7.44 28.37 -14.17
N HIS A 508 -7.84 27.51 -13.22
CA HIS A 508 -9.22 27.06 -13.10
C HIS A 508 -10.17 28.22 -12.77
N ARG A 509 -9.74 29.16 -11.91
CA ARG A 509 -10.54 30.35 -11.60
C ARG A 509 -10.70 31.26 -12.81
N ALA A 510 -9.65 31.48 -13.59
CA ALA A 510 -9.74 32.27 -14.83
C ALA A 510 -10.66 31.61 -15.86
N ALA A 511 -10.53 30.29 -16.08
CA ALA A 511 -11.39 29.54 -16.98
C ALA A 511 -12.86 29.56 -16.54
N PHE A 512 -13.11 29.34 -15.25
CA PHE A 512 -14.46 29.40 -14.68
C PHE A 512 -15.08 30.79 -14.83
N ALA A 513 -14.33 31.85 -14.48
CA ALA A 513 -14.82 33.22 -14.62
C ALA A 513 -15.18 33.57 -16.07
N ALA A 514 -14.33 33.21 -17.04
CA ALA A 514 -14.58 33.44 -18.46
C ALA A 514 -15.80 32.67 -18.99
N PHE A 515 -16.00 31.43 -18.53
CA PHE A 515 -17.15 30.62 -18.88
C PHE A 515 -18.45 31.17 -18.25
N SER A 516 -18.41 31.50 -16.96
CA SER A 516 -19.57 31.98 -16.21
C SER A 516 -20.00 33.38 -16.64
N SER A 517 -19.08 34.30 -16.97
CA SER A 517 -19.45 35.66 -17.37
C SER A 517 -20.29 35.69 -18.65
N GLY A 518 -19.95 34.84 -19.63
CA GLY A 518 -20.73 34.74 -20.87
C GLY A 518 -22.14 34.19 -20.65
N LEU A 519 -22.28 33.20 -19.75
CA LEU A 519 -23.59 32.65 -19.37
C LEU A 519 -24.41 33.65 -18.54
N GLU A 520 -23.78 34.38 -17.63
CA GLU A 520 -24.46 35.41 -16.83
C GLU A 520 -24.97 36.56 -17.70
N GLU A 521 -24.25 36.92 -18.77
CA GLU A 521 -24.69 37.94 -19.73
C GLU A 521 -25.83 37.44 -20.62
N GLN A 522 -25.75 36.20 -21.13
CA GLN A 522 -26.72 35.66 -22.08
C GLN A 522 -27.98 35.08 -21.43
N ARG A 523 -27.86 34.53 -20.22
CA ARG A 523 -28.87 33.74 -19.50
C ARG A 523 -28.86 34.03 -17.98
N PRO A 524 -29.00 35.29 -17.53
CA PRO A 524 -28.86 35.66 -16.12
C PRO A 524 -29.84 34.94 -15.18
N GLU A 525 -31.09 34.76 -15.63
CA GLU A 525 -32.15 34.12 -14.83
C GLU A 525 -31.88 32.63 -14.62
N GLU A 526 -31.54 31.89 -15.68
CA GLU A 526 -31.19 30.46 -15.60
C GLU A 526 -29.97 30.23 -14.71
N VAL A 527 -28.94 31.10 -14.81
CA VAL A 527 -27.76 31.01 -13.95
C VAL A 527 -28.10 31.28 -12.48
N ALA A 528 -28.97 32.24 -12.20
CA ALA A 528 -29.41 32.54 -10.84
C ALA A 528 -30.20 31.37 -10.24
N GLU A 529 -31.10 30.77 -11.02
CA GLU A 529 -31.86 29.57 -10.63
C GLU A 529 -30.91 28.39 -10.33
N TRP A 530 -29.96 28.11 -11.24
CA TRP A 530 -29.02 27.00 -11.06
C TRP A 530 -28.12 27.20 -9.84
N LYS A 531 -27.63 28.43 -9.61
CA LYS A 531 -26.85 28.76 -8.42
C LYS A 531 -27.65 28.53 -7.14
N ALA A 532 -28.92 28.93 -7.11
CA ALA A 532 -29.79 28.68 -5.97
C ALA A 532 -30.06 27.18 -5.76
N TRP A 533 -30.20 26.41 -6.84
CA TRP A 533 -30.37 24.96 -6.79
C TRP A 533 -29.12 24.27 -6.21
N VAL A 534 -27.91 24.64 -6.69
CA VAL A 534 -26.64 24.13 -6.15
C VAL A 534 -26.46 24.50 -4.67
N GLN A 535 -26.73 25.75 -4.29
CA GLN A 535 -26.62 26.17 -2.88
C GLN A 535 -27.58 25.39 -1.96
N ARG A 536 -28.81 25.14 -2.41
CA ARG A 536 -29.78 24.32 -1.66
C ARG A 536 -29.32 22.86 -1.51
N TRP A 537 -28.72 22.31 -2.56
CA TRP A 537 -28.13 20.98 -2.54
C TRP A 537 -26.94 20.91 -1.56
N GLU A 538 -25.94 21.79 -1.72
CA GLU A 538 -24.72 21.80 -0.92
C GLU A 538 -24.96 22.09 0.56
N SER A 539 -25.95 22.94 0.88
CA SER A 539 -26.35 23.25 2.27
C SER A 539 -27.11 22.13 2.96
N LYS A 540 -27.38 21.01 2.27
CA LYS A 540 -28.22 19.89 2.76
C LYS A 540 -29.66 20.33 3.11
N GLN A 541 -30.12 21.46 2.60
CA GLN A 541 -31.50 21.95 2.75
C GLN A 541 -32.40 21.41 1.64
N HIS A 542 -32.22 20.15 1.29
CA HIS A 542 -32.98 19.47 0.26
C HIS A 542 -33.67 18.25 0.87
N THR A 543 -34.85 17.91 0.38
CA THR A 543 -35.54 16.67 0.79
C THR A 543 -34.83 15.46 0.19
N ASP A 544 -35.00 14.27 0.76
CA ASP A 544 -34.47 13.02 0.18
C ASP A 544 -35.00 12.75 -1.25
N ALA A 545 -36.09 13.42 -1.64
CA ALA A 545 -36.70 13.37 -2.97
C ALA A 545 -36.25 14.51 -3.91
N ALA A 546 -35.38 15.42 -3.46
CA ALA A 546 -34.94 16.54 -4.27
C ALA A 546 -34.00 16.08 -5.39
N GLU A 547 -34.24 16.60 -6.59
CA GLU A 547 -33.40 16.29 -7.74
C GLU A 547 -32.00 16.89 -7.58
N SER A 548 -31.00 16.09 -7.94
CA SER A 548 -29.60 16.53 -7.90
C SER A 548 -29.29 17.47 -9.07
N PRO A 549 -28.69 18.65 -8.82
CA PRO A 549 -28.28 19.58 -9.88
C PRO A 549 -27.14 19.03 -10.75
N TYR A 550 -26.50 17.94 -10.32
CA TYR A 550 -25.40 17.28 -11.03
C TYR A 550 -25.83 16.00 -11.76
N GLU A 551 -27.10 15.61 -11.67
CA GLU A 551 -27.62 14.48 -12.45
C GLU A 551 -28.19 14.99 -13.75
N VAL A 552 -27.59 14.56 -14.86
CA VAL A 552 -28.16 14.80 -16.19
C VAL A 552 -29.33 13.84 -16.36
N LYS A 553 -30.53 14.37 -16.60
CA LYS A 553 -31.69 13.58 -17.02
C LYS A 553 -31.43 13.09 -18.43
N ASP A 554 -30.85 11.89 -18.50
CA ASP A 554 -30.64 11.19 -19.76
C ASP A 554 -31.99 10.83 -20.39
N GLU A 555 -32.46 11.60 -21.37
CA GLU A 555 -33.22 11.04 -22.49
C GLU A 555 -32.24 10.32 -23.43
N VAL A 556 -31.51 9.32 -22.91
CA VAL A 556 -30.57 8.56 -23.73
C VAL A 556 -31.36 7.53 -24.52
N THR A 557 -31.92 7.97 -25.64
CA THR A 557 -32.33 7.08 -26.71
C THR A 557 -31.05 6.46 -27.27
N THR A 558 -30.79 5.19 -26.93
CA THR A 558 -29.63 4.48 -27.48
C THR A 558 -29.76 4.39 -29.00
N LEU A 559 -28.64 4.36 -29.73
CA LEU A 559 -28.64 4.14 -31.18
C LEU A 559 -29.49 2.92 -31.57
N ARG A 560 -29.52 1.89 -30.72
CA ARG A 560 -30.30 0.67 -30.92
C ARG A 560 -31.81 0.87 -30.72
N ASN A 561 -32.21 1.76 -29.81
CA ASN A 561 -33.61 2.20 -29.67
C ASN A 561 -34.03 3.02 -30.89
N ILE A 562 -33.16 3.88 -31.43
CA ILE A 562 -33.42 4.60 -32.68
C ILE A 562 -33.54 3.61 -33.85
N GLN A 563 -32.65 2.63 -33.96
CA GLN A 563 -32.72 1.57 -34.97
C GLN A 563 -34.03 0.78 -34.89
N LEU A 564 -34.49 0.47 -33.68
CA LEU A 564 -35.78 -0.19 -33.48
C LEU A 564 -36.95 0.67 -33.94
N LEU A 565 -36.94 1.98 -33.61
CA LEU A 565 -37.97 2.93 -34.05
C LEU A 565 -38.00 3.04 -35.57
N VAL A 566 -36.84 3.22 -36.22
CA VAL A 566 -36.74 3.29 -37.69
C VAL A 566 -37.22 2.00 -38.35
N ALA A 567 -36.84 0.83 -37.82
CA ALA A 567 -37.31 -0.46 -38.34
C ALA A 567 -38.83 -0.66 -38.16
N GLN A 568 -39.41 -0.13 -37.08
CA GLN A 568 -40.86 -0.15 -36.83
C GLN A 568 -41.60 0.79 -37.77
N GLU A 569 -41.09 2.01 -38.01
CA GLU A 569 -41.64 2.95 -38.99
C GLU A 569 -41.59 2.36 -40.42
N GLU A 570 -40.47 1.74 -40.80
CA GLU A 570 -40.30 1.07 -42.09
C GLU A 570 -41.26 -0.14 -42.26
N PHE A 571 -41.64 -0.82 -41.17
CA PHE A 571 -42.65 -1.89 -41.19
C PHE A 571 -44.07 -1.34 -41.42
N ILE A 572 -44.41 -0.19 -40.81
CA ILE A 572 -45.74 0.43 -40.93
C ILE A 572 -45.96 1.00 -42.34
N CYS A 573 -44.93 1.53 -43.00
CA CYS A 573 -45.05 2.07 -44.37
C CYS A 573 -45.28 1.01 -45.47
N THR A 574 -45.40 -0.27 -45.13
CA THR A 574 -45.70 -1.37 -46.10
C THR A 574 -47.19 -1.71 -46.25
N GLU A 575 -48.10 -0.86 -45.76
CA GLU A 575 -49.56 -1.08 -45.80
C GLU A 575 -50.18 -1.21 -47.21
N ASP A 576 -49.49 -0.82 -48.29
CA ASP A 576 -50.02 -0.91 -49.66
C ASP A 576 -49.75 -2.26 -50.36
N GLY A 577 -49.13 -3.23 -49.69
CA GLY A 577 -48.99 -4.61 -50.22
C GLY A 577 -48.15 -4.76 -51.50
N VAL A 578 -47.40 -3.73 -51.90
CA VAL A 578 -46.41 -3.83 -52.97
C VAL A 578 -45.07 -4.24 -52.36
N GLU A 579 -44.58 -5.43 -52.69
CA GLU A 579 -43.20 -5.85 -52.40
C GLU A 579 -42.23 -4.86 -53.04
N ILE A 580 -41.58 -4.04 -52.21
CA ILE A 580 -40.39 -3.31 -52.63
C ILE A 580 -39.24 -4.32 -52.57
N GLU A 581 -38.83 -4.88 -53.71
CA GLU A 581 -37.56 -5.61 -53.85
C GLU A 581 -36.37 -4.65 -53.61
N ARG A 582 -36.07 -4.36 -52.33
CA ARG A 582 -34.85 -3.67 -51.93
C ARG A 582 -34.23 -4.44 -50.76
N GLU A 583 -33.02 -4.96 -50.97
CA GLU A 583 -32.27 -5.77 -50.00
C GLU A 583 -31.86 -4.99 -48.73
N HIS A 584 -31.85 -3.66 -48.78
CA HIS A 584 -31.52 -2.76 -47.67
C HIS A 584 -32.51 -1.60 -47.61
N SER A 585 -32.90 -1.15 -46.42
CA SER A 585 -33.71 0.06 -46.22
C SER A 585 -32.87 1.35 -46.19
N PRO A 586 -33.47 2.56 -46.34
CA PRO A 586 -32.74 3.83 -46.22
C PRO A 586 -32.00 3.98 -44.88
N GLY A 587 -32.64 3.59 -43.76
CA GLY A 587 -32.00 3.59 -42.45
C GLY A 587 -30.82 2.62 -42.37
N SER A 588 -30.99 1.40 -42.92
CA SER A 588 -29.92 0.40 -43.01
C SER A 588 -28.73 0.89 -43.87
N PHE A 589 -29.00 1.62 -44.95
CA PHE A 589 -27.97 2.20 -45.81
C PHE A 589 -27.13 3.27 -45.08
N ILE A 590 -27.78 4.21 -44.38
CA ILE A 590 -27.08 5.25 -43.60
C ILE A 590 -26.24 4.60 -42.51
N MET A 591 -26.81 3.62 -41.78
CA MET A 591 -26.08 2.90 -40.73
C MET A 591 -24.86 2.16 -41.26
N MET A 592 -24.98 1.47 -42.41
CA MET A 592 -23.86 0.82 -43.08
C MET A 592 -22.73 1.82 -43.40
N GLY A 593 -23.08 3.04 -43.80
CA GLY A 593 -22.14 4.13 -44.04
C GLY A 593 -21.39 4.58 -42.79
N VAL A 594 -22.12 4.85 -41.71
CA VAL A 594 -21.54 5.29 -40.42
C VAL A 594 -20.64 4.22 -39.81
N GLU A 595 -21.05 2.94 -39.88
CA GLU A 595 -20.22 1.82 -39.42
C GLU A 595 -18.91 1.71 -40.21
N LEU A 596 -18.97 1.95 -41.53
CA LEU A 596 -17.77 1.95 -42.37
C LEU A 596 -16.83 3.12 -42.04
N GLU A 597 -17.34 4.32 -41.79
CA GLU A 597 -16.53 5.46 -41.34
C GLU A 597 -15.83 5.15 -40.00
N GLU A 598 -16.52 4.48 -39.07
CA GLU A 598 -15.93 4.06 -37.79
C GLU A 598 -14.81 3.03 -37.98
N ILE A 599 -14.98 2.09 -38.93
CA ILE A 599 -13.95 1.10 -39.28
C ILE A 599 -12.75 1.78 -39.96
N GLN A 600 -13.01 2.72 -40.90
CA GLN A 600 -11.97 3.53 -41.55
C GLN A 600 -11.15 4.29 -40.51
N ARG A 601 -11.81 4.98 -39.58
CA ARG A 601 -11.15 5.80 -38.55
C ARG A 601 -10.31 4.96 -37.59
N ARG A 602 -10.83 3.82 -37.12
CA ARG A 602 -10.06 2.90 -36.25
C ARG A 602 -8.82 2.38 -36.95
N LEU A 603 -8.94 1.96 -38.21
CA LEU A 603 -7.80 1.48 -38.98
C LEU A 603 -6.75 2.59 -39.22
N GLU A 604 -7.20 3.81 -39.53
CA GLU A 604 -6.31 4.97 -39.71
C GLU A 604 -5.51 5.28 -38.44
N VAL A 605 -6.17 5.27 -37.27
CA VAL A 605 -5.53 5.49 -35.97
C VAL A 605 -4.52 4.38 -35.66
N ASP A 606 -4.89 3.11 -35.84
CA ASP A 606 -4.02 1.97 -35.56
C ASP A 606 -2.76 1.96 -36.43
N VAL A 607 -2.90 2.33 -37.72
CA VAL A 607 -1.77 2.43 -38.65
C VAL A 607 -0.87 3.61 -38.28
N LYS A 608 -1.43 4.77 -37.94
CA LYS A 608 -0.65 5.97 -37.53
C LYS A 608 0.05 5.79 -36.19
N ALA A 609 -0.49 4.97 -35.29
CA ALA A 609 0.11 4.71 -33.98
C ALA A 609 1.43 3.92 -34.06
N LEU A 610 1.67 3.17 -35.15
CA LEU A 610 2.83 2.28 -35.30
C LEU A 610 3.78 2.79 -36.38
N LYS A 611 4.90 3.41 -35.97
CA LYS A 611 5.94 3.95 -36.87
C LYS A 611 6.69 2.89 -37.69
N ASP A 612 6.88 1.68 -37.16
CA ASP A 612 7.54 0.57 -37.88
C ASP A 612 6.91 -0.79 -37.52
N PRO A 613 5.88 -1.24 -38.25
CA PRO A 613 5.16 -2.46 -37.92
C PRO A 613 5.93 -3.74 -38.30
N SER A 614 5.91 -4.73 -37.41
CA SER A 614 6.40 -6.09 -37.68
C SER A 614 5.67 -6.75 -38.86
N VAL A 615 6.24 -7.81 -39.43
CA VAL A 615 5.64 -8.58 -40.55
C VAL A 615 4.22 -9.08 -40.22
N ASN A 616 4.00 -9.56 -38.99
CA ASN A 616 2.67 -10.01 -38.55
C ASN A 616 1.65 -8.86 -38.47
N GLN A 617 2.08 -7.68 -38.03
CA GLN A 617 1.24 -6.48 -37.99
C GLN A 617 0.92 -5.96 -39.40
N LYS A 618 1.91 -5.96 -40.30
CA LYS A 618 1.71 -5.64 -41.74
C LYS A 618 0.67 -6.57 -42.36
N LEU A 619 0.76 -7.88 -42.12
CA LEU A 619 -0.22 -8.85 -42.60
C LEU A 619 -1.63 -8.59 -42.03
N ALA A 620 -1.73 -8.26 -40.74
CA ALA A 620 -3.01 -7.93 -40.10
C ALA A 620 -3.66 -6.67 -40.70
N PHE A 621 -2.86 -5.62 -40.96
CA PHE A 621 -3.34 -4.42 -41.65
C PHE A 621 -3.80 -4.71 -43.07
N THR A 622 -3.04 -5.51 -43.84
CA THR A 622 -3.45 -5.91 -45.19
C THR A 622 -4.79 -6.66 -45.16
N LYS A 623 -4.98 -7.60 -44.25
CA LYS A 623 -6.26 -8.32 -44.10
C LYS A 623 -7.43 -7.37 -43.78
N ARG A 624 -7.24 -6.42 -42.87
CA ARG A 624 -8.25 -5.41 -42.51
C ARG A 624 -8.58 -4.49 -43.69
N ARG A 625 -7.56 -4.02 -44.43
CA ARG A 625 -7.73 -3.23 -45.66
C ARG A 625 -8.51 -3.99 -46.74
N THR A 626 -8.20 -5.27 -46.95
CA THR A 626 -8.95 -6.12 -47.91
C THR A 626 -10.40 -6.33 -47.49
N ALA A 627 -10.67 -6.53 -46.20
CA ALA A 627 -12.04 -6.66 -45.69
C ALA A 627 -12.82 -5.35 -45.86
N LEU A 628 -12.21 -4.23 -45.52
CA LEU A 628 -12.79 -2.89 -45.65
C LEU A 628 -13.10 -2.56 -47.12
N LEU A 629 -12.21 -2.86 -48.06
CA LEU A 629 -12.47 -2.70 -49.50
C LEU A 629 -13.72 -3.46 -49.96
N LYS A 630 -13.87 -4.72 -49.52
CA LYS A 630 -15.03 -5.54 -49.87
C LYS A 630 -16.32 -4.92 -49.33
N GLN A 631 -16.29 -4.37 -48.12
CA GLN A 631 -17.46 -3.72 -47.53
C GLN A 631 -17.78 -2.39 -48.21
N ILE A 632 -16.76 -1.59 -48.56
CA ILE A 632 -16.95 -0.36 -49.36
C ILE A 632 -17.58 -0.69 -50.71
N TYR A 633 -17.11 -1.75 -51.39
CA TYR A 633 -17.72 -2.16 -52.67
C TYR A 633 -19.19 -2.52 -52.51
N LYS A 634 -19.55 -3.30 -51.47
CA LYS A 634 -20.95 -3.62 -51.16
C LYS A 634 -21.77 -2.35 -50.88
N PHE A 635 -21.24 -1.44 -50.09
CA PHE A 635 -21.88 -0.15 -49.81
C PHE A 635 -22.10 0.66 -51.09
N ARG A 636 -21.14 0.69 -52.03
CA ARG A 636 -21.29 1.38 -53.33
C ARG A 636 -22.39 0.79 -54.20
N VAL A 637 -22.60 -0.53 -54.17
CA VAL A 637 -23.72 -1.18 -54.88
C VAL A 637 -25.05 -0.65 -54.33
N VAL A 638 -25.21 -0.62 -53.01
CA VAL A 638 -26.41 -0.10 -52.34
C VAL A 638 -26.55 1.41 -52.57
N GLN A 639 -25.45 2.16 -52.55
CA GLN A 639 -25.42 3.60 -52.78
C GLN A 639 -25.89 3.98 -54.18
N ARG A 640 -25.62 3.18 -55.22
CA ARG A 640 -26.11 3.46 -56.57
C ARG A 640 -27.64 3.41 -56.66
N VAL A 641 -28.29 2.64 -55.78
CA VAL A 641 -29.75 2.56 -55.67
C VAL A 641 -30.29 3.79 -54.94
N TYR A 642 -29.67 4.18 -53.82
CA TYR A 642 -30.16 5.26 -52.96
C TYR A 642 -29.70 6.67 -53.36
N MET A 643 -28.61 6.79 -54.12
CA MET A 643 -28.03 8.07 -54.56
C MET A 643 -27.69 8.03 -56.07
N PRO A 644 -28.67 7.79 -56.97
CA PRO A 644 -28.42 7.57 -58.39
C PRO A 644 -27.81 8.78 -59.12
N ALA A 645 -28.09 10.00 -58.65
CA ALA A 645 -27.55 11.24 -59.21
C ALA A 645 -26.09 11.51 -58.81
N LEU A 646 -25.54 10.78 -57.84
CA LEU A 646 -24.21 11.06 -57.29
C LEU A 646 -23.11 11.03 -58.37
N CYS A 647 -23.16 10.07 -59.29
CA CYS A 647 -22.18 9.94 -60.37
C CYS A 647 -22.10 11.16 -61.30
N GLY A 648 -23.15 11.98 -61.38
CA GLY A 648 -23.18 13.21 -62.17
C GLY A 648 -22.60 14.44 -61.47
N ILE A 649 -22.37 14.35 -60.15
CA ILE A 649 -21.92 15.47 -59.30
C ILE A 649 -20.44 15.29 -58.89
N LEU A 650 -19.92 14.06 -58.96
CA LEU A 650 -18.51 13.78 -58.66
C LEU A 650 -17.59 14.35 -59.74
N SER A 651 -16.48 14.98 -59.32
CA SER A 651 -15.40 15.34 -60.25
C SER A 651 -14.74 14.10 -60.86
N ASP A 652 -14.06 14.23 -62.00
CA ASP A 652 -13.44 13.09 -62.70
C ASP A 652 -12.50 12.28 -61.80
N GLY A 653 -11.72 12.94 -60.94
CA GLY A 653 -10.85 12.26 -59.97
C GLY A 653 -11.62 11.55 -58.85
N GLN A 654 -12.74 12.11 -58.38
CA GLN A 654 -13.60 11.45 -57.39
C GLN A 654 -14.35 10.26 -57.99
N ARG A 655 -14.73 10.35 -59.26
CA ARG A 655 -15.42 9.29 -59.99
C ARG A 655 -14.51 8.09 -60.24
N GLN A 656 -13.24 8.31 -60.58
CA GLN A 656 -12.25 7.22 -60.70
C GLN A 656 -12.08 6.44 -59.39
N VAL A 657 -12.01 7.14 -58.25
CA VAL A 657 -11.94 6.51 -56.93
C VAL A 657 -13.25 5.81 -56.57
N TYR A 658 -14.39 6.42 -56.90
CA TYR A 658 -15.73 5.87 -56.65
C TYR A 658 -15.97 4.55 -57.39
N ASP A 659 -15.51 4.45 -58.64
CA ASP A 659 -15.63 3.24 -59.48
C ASP A 659 -14.55 2.18 -59.20
N GLY A 660 -13.68 2.41 -58.19
CA GLY A 660 -12.65 1.45 -57.78
C GLY A 660 -11.40 1.43 -58.67
N ASN A 661 -11.24 2.43 -59.54
CA ASN A 661 -10.14 2.54 -60.51
C ASN A 661 -9.01 3.48 -60.05
N GLY A 662 -9.14 4.11 -58.88
CA GLY A 662 -8.12 5.00 -58.29
C GLY A 662 -7.22 4.28 -57.27
N GLU A 663 -5.93 4.61 -57.26
CA GLU A 663 -4.98 4.16 -56.23
C GLU A 663 -5.21 4.95 -54.93
N GLN A 664 -6.14 4.49 -54.09
CA GLN A 664 -6.35 5.05 -52.75
C GLN A 664 -6.46 3.96 -51.69
N LEU A 665 -5.88 4.23 -50.51
CA LEU A 665 -6.01 3.35 -49.36
C LEU A 665 -7.47 3.30 -48.88
N PRO A 666 -7.99 2.13 -48.46
CA PRO A 666 -9.41 1.95 -48.11
C PRO A 666 -9.84 2.79 -46.90
N GLU A 667 -8.94 3.00 -45.94
CA GLU A 667 -9.15 3.87 -44.79
C GLU A 667 -9.25 5.37 -45.13
N SER A 668 -8.80 5.77 -46.32
CA SER A 668 -8.82 7.17 -46.79
C SER A 668 -9.87 7.41 -47.88
N THR A 669 -10.55 6.37 -48.35
CA THR A 669 -11.57 6.47 -49.39
C THR A 669 -12.76 7.26 -48.88
N ARG A 670 -13.12 8.35 -49.54
CA ARG A 670 -14.26 9.19 -49.12
C ARG A 670 -15.57 8.44 -49.33
N LEU A 671 -16.32 8.22 -48.26
CA LEU A 671 -17.71 7.78 -48.31
C LEU A 671 -18.61 9.01 -48.53
N PHE A 672 -19.66 8.83 -49.32
CA PHE A 672 -20.67 9.87 -49.54
C PHE A 672 -21.95 9.36 -48.86
N LEU A 673 -22.55 10.17 -48.01
CA LEU A 673 -23.82 9.88 -47.37
C LEU A 673 -24.84 10.93 -47.79
N PRO A 674 -26.15 10.63 -47.74
CA PRO A 674 -27.20 11.62 -47.96
C PRO A 674 -27.04 12.77 -46.95
N SER A 675 -27.12 14.00 -47.42
CA SER A 675 -27.07 15.22 -46.59
C SER A 675 -28.45 15.73 -46.24
#